data_AF-A0A9W8HF00-F1
#
_entry.id   AF-A0A9W8HF00-F1
#
_cell.length_a   1.000
_cell.length_b   1.000
_cell.length_c   1.000
_cell.angle_alpha   90.00
_cell.angle_beta   90.00
_cell.angle_gamma   90.00
#
_symmetry.space_group_name_H-M   'P 1'
#
loop_
_entity.id
_entity.type
_entity.pdbx_description
1 polymer ?
#
loop_
_entity_poly.entity_id
_entity_poly.type
_entity_poly.pdbx_seq_one_letter_code
_entity_poly.pdbx_strand_id
1 'polypeptide(L)'
;MSTGDADEDSGSSDNSRSTAYDSAMHIRECARKSAHIVIAMVKQHAGVSTALPVFAESTPAHHIAEAAVDFIWKLGLEHPETGLVPEDDYDRIRMLQFLYVWATNIAPLLYERDRIHSISPDLATLSGWIALQRRRHAKRRGAFWNGRIPSAVEIAVAPFADTLLHSGFIPDTPEYSSLSAWLAAADLGPYWQTLQAYNRIEGSLIFASDDTVAIDMFSIFSWHAQPEDAGRVDLRDTDLRRTVKRSLWAYLELAIISTGMLWTGLPLFFGSMYRRSVHANNLDIYVIDLDGGYLGSNVTRMVMDIEVTPATPLWYQKSGFDTVADAKDWVRKNAWGALVINPGASSRLDDALNNGADYDATDALTLIPSSGRHPVAEMLFVDSALTNAAYAVNQKFALIQIDAYKEAQTDSQQINYNALFNPILSKTTDASPAGFSNAAVLTTFATLTCVLCTIAFLIMWKLTSFSFFQRVRFCDLYSMWLVLLLGLALGLSLNISFAILAFRGPDYNELALTYTGATFFKLWFTFAAEALALGLWLFNWFLFLPPHFLAWPSIATVITDVISCMGCPELAPKFYSIMYATPAYNAGHIAMYVISGAYPENGKLAGILVAEIVATGLALGGSIWLRQFFVLRGISDTHGFYRGYTYFHSTVPYYKDKDAAPAHDVSHVIKSGRLDNESTLSPGRRHGPSSDIDITDCDSDNVSLRAGNLGV
;
A
#
# COMPACT_ATOMS: atom_id res chain seq x y z
N MET A 1 -83.11 -37.02 -35.18
CA MET A 1 -83.73 -36.44 -36.39
C MET A 1 -82.61 -36.09 -37.34
N SER A 2 -82.54 -36.81 -38.48
CA SER A 2 -81.81 -36.49 -39.73
C SER A 2 -80.28 -36.25 -39.63
N THR A 3 -79.38 -37.21 -39.90
CA THR A 3 -78.93 -37.86 -41.18
C THR A 3 -77.94 -37.04 -42.02
N GLY A 4 -76.84 -37.68 -42.43
CA GLY A 4 -75.86 -37.27 -43.45
C GLY A 4 -74.43 -37.40 -42.92
N ASP A 5 -73.76 -38.55 -43.02
CA ASP A 5 -73.00 -39.06 -44.18
C ASP A 5 -71.83 -38.13 -44.57
N ALA A 6 -70.60 -38.54 -44.88
CA ALA A 6 -69.89 -39.81 -44.83
C ALA A 6 -68.39 -39.47 -45.04
N ASP A 7 -67.55 -40.49 -44.86
CA ASP A 7 -66.27 -40.76 -45.56
C ASP A 7 -65.00 -40.83 -44.70
N GLU A 8 -64.54 -42.08 -44.64
CA GLU A 8 -63.21 -42.55 -44.32
C GLU A 8 -62.18 -41.91 -45.26
N ASP A 9 -60.99 -41.60 -44.74
CA ASP A 9 -59.80 -41.85 -45.55
C ASP A 9 -58.59 -42.24 -44.70
N SER A 10 -57.95 -43.31 -45.16
CA SER A 10 -56.84 -44.00 -44.57
C SER A 10 -55.58 -43.70 -45.38
N GLY A 11 -54.45 -43.53 -44.69
CA GLY A 11 -53.12 -43.63 -45.28
C GLY A 11 -52.40 -42.31 -45.57
N SER A 12 -51.34 -42.03 -44.80
CA SER A 12 -50.13 -41.31 -45.26
C SER A 12 -49.08 -41.32 -44.15
N SER A 13 -48.38 -42.44 -43.97
CA SER A 13 -47.24 -42.60 -43.05
C SER A 13 -45.89 -42.24 -43.67
N ASP A 14 -45.84 -41.60 -44.85
CA ASP A 14 -44.59 -41.34 -45.58
C ASP A 14 -44.05 -39.90 -45.48
N ASN A 15 -44.79 -38.96 -44.88
CA ASN A 15 -44.39 -37.54 -44.85
C ASN A 15 -43.45 -37.13 -43.70
N SER A 16 -43.09 -38.03 -42.78
CA SER A 16 -42.16 -37.74 -41.66
C SER A 16 -40.69 -38.04 -41.97
N ARG A 17 -40.39 -38.78 -43.05
CA ARG A 17 -39.01 -39.06 -43.48
C ARG A 17 -38.41 -37.98 -44.38
N SER A 18 -39.24 -37.26 -45.14
CA SER A 18 -38.79 -36.18 -46.04
C SER A 18 -38.25 -34.95 -45.28
N THR A 19 -38.95 -34.51 -44.24
CA THR A 19 -38.56 -33.33 -43.44
C THR A 19 -37.30 -33.52 -42.59
N ALA A 20 -37.00 -34.76 -42.18
CA ALA A 20 -35.75 -35.10 -41.49
C ALA A 20 -34.53 -35.12 -42.44
N TYR A 21 -34.74 -35.49 -43.71
CA TYR A 21 -33.69 -35.51 -44.72
C TYR A 21 -33.31 -34.09 -45.20
N ASP A 22 -34.30 -33.22 -45.39
CA ASP A 22 -34.08 -31.81 -45.77
C ASP A 22 -33.42 -31.00 -44.65
N SER A 23 -33.77 -31.27 -43.39
CA SER A 23 -33.12 -30.63 -42.23
C SER A 23 -31.65 -31.06 -42.09
N ALA A 24 -31.34 -32.32 -42.35
CA ALA A 24 -29.96 -32.83 -42.34
C ALA A 24 -29.14 -32.28 -43.52
N MET A 25 -29.76 -32.07 -44.68
CA MET A 25 -29.10 -31.48 -45.85
C MET A 25 -28.77 -29.99 -45.62
N HIS A 26 -29.67 -29.23 -45.02
CA HIS A 26 -29.46 -27.81 -44.73
C HIS A 26 -28.38 -27.58 -43.64
N ILE A 27 -28.30 -28.46 -42.64
CA ILE A 27 -27.24 -28.45 -41.62
C ILE A 27 -25.89 -28.81 -42.25
N ARG A 28 -25.85 -29.80 -43.16
CA ARG A 28 -24.64 -30.16 -43.93
C ARG A 28 -24.15 -29.01 -44.79
N GLU A 29 -25.04 -28.23 -45.39
CA GLU A 29 -24.67 -27.10 -46.23
C GLU A 29 -24.15 -25.89 -45.42
N CYS A 30 -24.73 -25.62 -44.25
CA CYS A 30 -24.21 -24.59 -43.34
C CYS A 30 -22.83 -24.98 -42.78
N ALA A 31 -22.66 -26.21 -42.31
CA ALA A 31 -21.36 -26.70 -41.83
C ALA A 31 -20.29 -26.72 -42.92
N ARG A 32 -20.66 -27.02 -44.18
CA ARG A 32 -19.77 -26.95 -45.34
C ARG A 32 -19.35 -25.51 -45.66
N LYS A 33 -20.27 -24.55 -45.60
CA LYS A 33 -19.97 -23.12 -45.81
C LYS A 33 -19.05 -22.56 -44.72
N SER A 34 -19.28 -22.91 -43.46
CA SER A 34 -18.38 -22.55 -42.35
C SER A 34 -16.99 -23.19 -42.50
N ALA A 35 -16.89 -24.44 -43.01
CA ALA A 35 -15.61 -25.09 -43.35
C ALA A 35 -14.79 -24.28 -44.33
N HIS A 36 -15.44 -23.91 -45.44
CA HIS A 36 -14.79 -23.23 -46.54
C HIS A 36 -14.36 -21.82 -46.15
N ILE A 37 -15.11 -21.15 -45.27
CA ILE A 37 -14.75 -19.84 -44.71
C ILE A 37 -13.52 -19.98 -43.80
N VAL A 38 -13.52 -20.94 -42.86
CA VAL A 38 -12.37 -21.18 -41.97
C VAL A 38 -11.12 -21.58 -42.78
N ILE A 39 -11.25 -22.44 -43.79
CA ILE A 39 -10.13 -22.84 -44.67
C ILE A 39 -9.64 -21.68 -45.55
N ALA A 40 -10.55 -20.84 -46.07
CA ALA A 40 -10.18 -19.67 -46.86
C ALA A 40 -9.48 -18.60 -46.00
N MET A 41 -9.88 -18.44 -44.74
CA MET A 41 -9.28 -17.52 -43.77
C MET A 41 -7.90 -18.01 -43.30
N VAL A 42 -7.75 -19.32 -43.07
CA VAL A 42 -6.44 -19.95 -42.84
C VAL A 42 -5.53 -19.74 -44.06
N LYS A 43 -6.05 -19.86 -45.29
CA LYS A 43 -5.28 -19.56 -46.53
C LYS A 43 -4.90 -18.08 -46.68
N GLN A 44 -5.76 -17.16 -46.27
CA GLN A 44 -5.52 -15.71 -46.35
C GLN A 44 -4.46 -15.25 -45.33
N HIS A 45 -4.39 -15.88 -44.17
CA HIS A 45 -3.34 -15.64 -43.17
C HIS A 45 -2.05 -16.46 -43.38
N ALA A 46 -2.12 -17.61 -44.07
CA ALA A 46 -0.96 -18.44 -44.40
C ALA A 46 -0.08 -17.90 -45.55
N GLY A 47 -0.42 -16.75 -46.14
CA GLY A 47 0.39 -16.03 -47.14
C GLY A 47 1.70 -15.42 -46.60
N VAL A 48 2.05 -15.66 -45.34
CA VAL A 48 3.32 -15.29 -44.71
C VAL A 48 4.00 -16.56 -44.17
N SER A 49 4.83 -17.18 -45.01
CA SER A 49 5.96 -18.08 -44.68
C SER A 49 5.85 -19.00 -43.44
N THR A 50 5.17 -20.15 -43.65
CA THR A 50 5.50 -21.54 -43.22
C THR A 50 6.24 -21.83 -41.90
N ALA A 51 5.55 -22.48 -40.95
CA ALA A 51 5.61 -23.95 -40.72
C ALA A 51 4.60 -24.37 -39.62
N LEU A 52 3.77 -25.37 -39.90
CA LEU A 52 3.06 -26.14 -38.87
C LEU A 52 4.05 -27.17 -38.31
N PRO A 53 4.33 -27.19 -36.99
CA PRO A 53 5.38 -28.03 -36.45
C PRO A 53 5.00 -29.51 -36.48
N VAL A 54 5.99 -30.31 -36.85
CA VAL A 54 6.03 -31.75 -36.66
C VAL A 54 6.41 -32.01 -35.21
N PHE A 55 5.53 -32.72 -34.52
CA PHE A 55 5.49 -32.82 -33.07
C PHE A 55 6.69 -33.59 -32.52
N ALA A 56 7.54 -32.89 -31.75
CA ALA A 56 8.57 -33.48 -30.92
C ALA A 56 8.01 -33.80 -29.52
N GLU A 57 8.45 -34.95 -29.00
CA GLU A 57 7.94 -35.72 -27.86
C GLU A 57 8.06 -35.06 -26.46
N SER A 58 8.27 -33.73 -26.36
CA SER A 58 8.63 -33.07 -25.09
C SER A 58 8.01 -31.70 -24.80
N THR A 59 7.06 -31.21 -25.60
CA THR A 59 6.27 -30.01 -25.21
C THR A 59 5.14 -30.41 -24.26
N PRO A 60 4.97 -29.74 -23.10
CA PRO A 60 3.87 -30.06 -22.18
C PRO A 60 2.53 -29.83 -22.90
N ALA A 61 1.72 -30.87 -23.03
CA ALA A 61 0.43 -30.84 -23.73
C ALA A 61 -0.50 -29.69 -23.27
N HIS A 62 -0.32 -29.20 -22.03
CA HIS A 62 -1.00 -28.05 -21.46
C HIS A 62 -0.87 -26.76 -22.30
N HIS A 63 0.35 -26.40 -22.73
CA HIS A 63 0.55 -25.14 -23.47
C HIS A 63 -0.06 -25.18 -24.88
N ILE A 64 -0.19 -26.37 -25.46
CA ILE A 64 -0.78 -26.57 -26.78
C ILE A 64 -2.30 -26.39 -26.71
N ALA A 65 -2.95 -26.97 -25.70
CA ALA A 65 -4.38 -26.81 -25.49
C ALA A 65 -4.76 -25.35 -25.20
N GLU A 66 -3.95 -24.63 -24.40
CA GLU A 66 -4.19 -23.24 -24.04
C GLU A 66 -4.08 -22.30 -25.26
N ALA A 67 -3.04 -22.45 -26.09
CA ALA A 67 -2.87 -21.66 -27.30
C ALA A 67 -3.95 -21.92 -28.35
N ALA A 68 -4.40 -23.18 -28.49
CA ALA A 68 -5.50 -23.52 -29.40
C ALA A 68 -6.83 -22.92 -28.95
N VAL A 69 -7.11 -22.92 -27.63
CA VAL A 69 -8.31 -22.31 -27.06
C VAL A 69 -8.31 -20.79 -27.25
N ASP A 70 -7.18 -20.11 -26.99
CA ASP A 70 -7.07 -18.66 -27.17
C ASP A 70 -7.23 -18.24 -28.65
N PHE A 71 -6.67 -19.03 -29.57
CA PHE A 71 -6.85 -18.81 -31.00
C PHE A 71 -8.31 -18.98 -31.46
N ILE A 72 -8.95 -20.10 -31.10
CA ILE A 72 -10.36 -20.37 -31.46
C ILE A 72 -11.28 -19.30 -30.86
N TRP A 73 -10.96 -18.84 -29.64
CA TRP A 73 -11.69 -17.79 -28.97
C TRP A 73 -11.59 -16.44 -29.69
N LYS A 74 -10.37 -15.99 -30.03
CA LYS A 74 -10.15 -14.76 -30.80
C LYS A 74 -10.85 -14.82 -32.14
N LEU A 75 -10.77 -15.96 -32.83
CA LEU A 75 -11.45 -16.17 -34.10
C LEU A 75 -12.97 -16.04 -33.97
N GLY A 76 -13.55 -16.58 -32.90
CA GLY A 76 -14.99 -16.47 -32.63
C GLY A 76 -15.44 -15.06 -32.24
N LEU A 77 -14.56 -14.24 -31.64
CA LEU A 77 -14.83 -12.84 -31.35
C LEU A 77 -14.71 -11.94 -32.59
N GLU A 78 -13.73 -12.21 -33.45
CA GLU A 78 -13.54 -11.49 -34.71
C GLU A 78 -14.65 -11.79 -35.73
N HIS A 79 -15.24 -12.98 -35.65
CA HIS A 79 -16.27 -13.47 -36.58
C HIS A 79 -17.53 -13.98 -35.87
N PRO A 80 -18.34 -13.09 -35.27
CA PRO A 80 -19.55 -13.47 -34.53
C PRO A 80 -20.59 -14.21 -35.40
N GLU A 81 -20.60 -13.97 -36.71
CA GLU A 81 -21.49 -14.64 -37.68
C GLU A 81 -21.29 -16.16 -37.76
N THR A 82 -20.14 -16.65 -37.30
CA THR A 82 -19.83 -18.10 -37.29
C THR A 82 -20.61 -18.86 -36.21
N GLY A 83 -21.12 -18.16 -35.19
CA GLY A 83 -21.79 -18.76 -34.04
C GLY A 83 -20.87 -19.60 -33.14
N LEU A 84 -19.54 -19.51 -33.33
CA LEU A 84 -18.54 -20.26 -32.56
C LEU A 84 -18.52 -19.89 -31.09
N VAL A 85 -18.80 -18.62 -30.78
CA VAL A 85 -18.94 -18.08 -29.43
C VAL A 85 -20.40 -17.69 -29.20
N PRO A 86 -21.04 -18.16 -28.12
CA PRO A 86 -22.41 -17.76 -27.78
C PRO A 86 -22.54 -16.23 -27.60
N GLU A 87 -23.66 -15.69 -28.07
CA GLU A 87 -24.03 -14.28 -27.86
C GLU A 87 -24.42 -14.01 -26.40
N ASP A 88 -25.04 -14.98 -25.71
CA ASP A 88 -25.38 -14.85 -24.28
C ASP A 88 -24.13 -14.94 -23.41
N ASP A 89 -23.87 -13.89 -22.61
CA ASP A 89 -22.72 -13.80 -21.72
C ASP A 89 -22.65 -14.97 -20.73
N TYR A 90 -23.80 -15.49 -20.30
CA TYR A 90 -23.84 -16.65 -19.41
C TYR A 90 -23.32 -17.92 -20.11
N ASP A 91 -23.78 -18.19 -21.33
CA ASP A 91 -23.36 -19.36 -22.10
C ASP A 91 -21.89 -19.25 -22.52
N ARG A 92 -21.43 -18.02 -22.77
CA ARG A 92 -20.03 -17.68 -23.03
C ARG A 92 -19.12 -17.97 -21.83
N ILE A 93 -19.50 -17.54 -20.62
CA ILE A 93 -18.73 -17.85 -19.39
C ILE A 93 -18.67 -19.36 -19.15
N ARG A 94 -19.80 -20.07 -19.34
CA ARG A 94 -19.83 -21.53 -19.21
C ARG A 94 -18.97 -22.23 -20.25
N MET A 95 -18.92 -21.70 -21.47
CA MET A 95 -18.06 -22.20 -22.53
C MET A 95 -16.57 -22.08 -22.16
N LEU A 96 -16.16 -20.92 -21.62
CA LEU A 96 -14.80 -20.71 -21.15
C LEU A 96 -14.43 -21.62 -19.98
N GLN A 97 -15.34 -21.79 -19.01
CA GLN A 97 -15.14 -22.73 -17.91
C GLN A 97 -14.94 -24.17 -18.41
N PHE A 98 -15.72 -24.58 -19.40
CA PHE A 98 -15.58 -25.88 -20.03
C PHE A 98 -14.21 -26.04 -20.70
N LEU A 99 -13.83 -25.09 -21.56
CA LEU A 99 -12.56 -25.13 -22.29
C LEU A 99 -11.36 -25.10 -21.35
N TYR A 100 -11.44 -24.35 -20.24
CA TYR A 100 -10.40 -24.32 -19.22
C TYR A 100 -10.23 -25.68 -18.55
N VAL A 101 -11.31 -26.27 -18.00
CA VAL A 101 -11.25 -27.60 -17.36
C VAL A 101 -10.78 -28.67 -18.35
N TRP A 102 -11.24 -28.60 -19.59
CA TRP A 102 -10.79 -29.50 -20.64
C TRP A 102 -9.28 -29.39 -20.90
N ALA A 103 -8.77 -28.18 -21.08
CA ALA A 103 -7.36 -27.93 -21.41
C ALA A 103 -6.41 -28.23 -20.24
N THR A 104 -6.80 -27.90 -19.00
CA THR A 104 -5.92 -28.04 -17.84
C THR A 104 -5.95 -29.44 -17.25
N ASN A 105 -7.12 -30.09 -17.22
CA ASN A 105 -7.31 -31.32 -16.46
C ASN A 105 -7.42 -32.55 -17.36
N ILE A 106 -8.21 -32.49 -18.43
CA ILE A 106 -8.59 -33.70 -19.17
C ILE A 106 -7.65 -33.97 -20.34
N ALA A 107 -7.36 -32.97 -21.17
CA ALA A 107 -6.50 -33.13 -22.34
C ALA A 107 -5.09 -33.65 -21.98
N PRO A 108 -4.39 -33.14 -20.93
CA PRO A 108 -3.07 -33.66 -20.56
C PRO A 108 -3.13 -35.12 -20.09
N LEU A 109 -4.17 -35.49 -19.33
CA LEU A 109 -4.33 -36.84 -18.81
C LEU A 109 -4.68 -37.86 -19.91
N LEU A 110 -5.27 -37.43 -21.03
CA LEU A 110 -5.50 -38.30 -22.19
C LEU A 110 -4.20 -38.72 -22.90
N TYR A 111 -3.14 -37.91 -22.78
CA TYR A 111 -1.81 -38.28 -23.27
C TYR A 111 -1.06 -39.20 -22.30
N GLU A 112 -1.28 -39.04 -20.98
CA GLU A 112 -0.73 -39.92 -19.94
C GLU A 112 -1.59 -41.19 -19.75
N ARG A 113 -1.40 -42.17 -20.63
CA ARG A 113 -2.16 -43.44 -20.69
C ARG A 113 -2.26 -44.22 -19.35
N ASP A 114 -1.38 -43.96 -18.39
CA ASP A 114 -1.31 -44.69 -17.11
C ASP A 114 -2.17 -44.09 -15.97
N ARG A 115 -2.77 -42.90 -16.13
CA ARG A 115 -3.53 -42.19 -15.07
C ARG A 115 -5.05 -42.17 -15.25
N ILE A 116 -5.59 -43.18 -15.93
CA ILE A 116 -7.00 -43.26 -16.34
C ILE A 116 -7.98 -43.09 -15.17
N HIS A 117 -7.71 -43.70 -14.02
CA HIS A 117 -8.60 -43.65 -12.85
C HIS A 117 -8.73 -42.24 -12.25
N SER A 118 -7.79 -41.35 -12.52
CA SER A 118 -7.82 -39.97 -12.00
C SER A 118 -8.74 -39.02 -12.79
N ILE A 119 -9.14 -39.39 -14.02
CA ILE A 119 -9.94 -38.53 -14.92
C ILE A 119 -11.46 -38.61 -14.64
N SER A 120 -11.91 -39.70 -14.02
CA SER A 120 -13.33 -40.00 -13.74
C SER A 120 -14.12 -38.84 -13.10
N PRO A 121 -13.67 -38.17 -12.01
CA PRO A 121 -14.42 -37.08 -11.40
C PRO A 121 -14.56 -35.83 -12.29
N ASP A 122 -13.54 -35.52 -13.11
CA ASP A 122 -13.58 -34.39 -14.02
C ASP A 122 -14.52 -34.67 -15.21
N LEU A 123 -14.52 -35.90 -15.73
CA LEU A 123 -15.48 -36.33 -16.76
C LEU A 123 -16.92 -36.31 -16.25
N ALA A 124 -17.15 -36.69 -14.99
CA ALA A 124 -18.48 -36.63 -14.37
C ALA A 124 -18.97 -35.18 -14.26
N THR A 125 -18.06 -34.26 -13.90
CA THR A 125 -18.33 -32.82 -13.84
C THR A 125 -18.69 -32.27 -15.23
N LEU A 126 -17.94 -32.62 -16.26
CA LEU A 126 -18.26 -32.23 -17.64
C LEU A 126 -19.58 -32.82 -18.13
N SER A 127 -19.85 -34.09 -17.83
CA SER A 127 -21.13 -34.73 -18.16
C SER A 127 -22.31 -33.99 -17.53
N GLY A 128 -22.17 -33.58 -16.26
CA GLY A 128 -23.15 -32.76 -15.55
C GLY A 128 -23.37 -31.40 -16.21
N TRP A 129 -22.30 -30.73 -16.66
CA TRP A 129 -22.39 -29.45 -17.36
C TRP A 129 -23.10 -29.57 -18.71
N ILE A 130 -22.78 -30.62 -19.48
CA ILE A 130 -23.43 -30.92 -20.76
C ILE A 130 -24.91 -31.25 -20.55
N ALA A 131 -25.25 -32.04 -19.54
CA ALA A 131 -26.64 -32.38 -19.21
C ALA A 131 -27.44 -31.13 -18.82
N LEU A 132 -26.85 -30.24 -18.01
CA LEU A 132 -27.46 -28.97 -17.62
C LEU A 132 -27.69 -28.07 -18.83
N GLN A 133 -26.70 -27.96 -19.71
CA GLN A 133 -26.81 -27.15 -20.92
C GLN A 133 -27.87 -27.70 -21.89
N ARG A 134 -27.93 -29.03 -22.07
CA ARG A 134 -28.97 -29.68 -22.87
C ARG A 134 -30.37 -29.43 -22.33
N ARG A 135 -30.57 -29.41 -21.01
CA ARG A 135 -31.86 -29.06 -20.39
C ARG A 135 -32.25 -27.61 -20.68
N ARG A 136 -31.30 -26.68 -20.59
CA ARG A 136 -31.54 -25.25 -20.87
C ARG A 136 -31.87 -25.00 -22.35
N HIS A 137 -31.17 -25.68 -23.25
CA HIS A 137 -31.38 -25.57 -24.69
C HIS A 137 -32.37 -26.61 -25.27
N ALA A 138 -33.15 -27.31 -24.44
CA ALA A 138 -34.12 -28.31 -24.90
C ALA A 138 -35.14 -27.73 -25.92
N LYS A 139 -35.42 -26.42 -25.83
CA LYS A 139 -36.25 -25.70 -26.82
C LYS A 139 -35.60 -25.53 -28.20
N ARG A 140 -34.26 -25.51 -28.28
CA ARG A 140 -33.50 -25.28 -29.53
C ARG A 140 -33.26 -26.56 -30.36
N ARG A 141 -33.63 -27.75 -29.84
CA ARG A 141 -33.52 -29.07 -30.52
C ARG A 141 -32.19 -29.25 -31.27
N GLY A 142 -31.07 -29.28 -30.55
CA GLY A 142 -29.75 -29.48 -31.14
C GLY A 142 -28.83 -30.30 -30.24
N ALA A 143 -27.85 -30.96 -30.86
CA ALA A 143 -26.98 -31.92 -30.19
C ALA A 143 -25.71 -31.30 -29.58
N PHE A 144 -25.40 -30.05 -29.96
CA PHE A 144 -24.20 -29.30 -29.61
C PHE A 144 -24.43 -28.32 -28.45
N TRP A 145 -23.34 -27.77 -27.91
CA TRP A 145 -23.30 -26.83 -26.79
C TRP A 145 -24.20 -25.61 -27.04
N ASN A 146 -24.11 -25.02 -28.23
CA ASN A 146 -24.95 -23.89 -28.64
C ASN A 146 -26.23 -24.33 -29.40
N GLY A 147 -26.67 -25.58 -29.21
CA GLY A 147 -27.82 -26.15 -29.88
C GLY A 147 -27.49 -26.78 -31.23
N ARG A 148 -27.85 -26.11 -32.34
CA ARG A 148 -27.76 -26.71 -33.69
C ARG A 148 -26.42 -26.48 -34.39
N ILE A 149 -25.63 -25.53 -33.92
CA ILE A 149 -24.36 -25.14 -34.52
C ILE A 149 -23.23 -25.58 -33.58
N PRO A 150 -22.14 -26.19 -34.09
CA PRO A 150 -20.97 -26.52 -33.28
C PRO A 150 -20.32 -25.22 -32.78
N SER A 151 -19.99 -25.19 -31.49
CA SER A 151 -19.27 -24.09 -30.86
C SER A 151 -17.77 -24.39 -30.79
N ALA A 152 -17.00 -23.44 -30.25
CA ALA A 152 -15.58 -23.64 -29.94
C ALA A 152 -15.32 -24.91 -29.10
N VAL A 153 -16.28 -25.33 -28.26
CA VAL A 153 -16.16 -26.51 -27.40
C VAL A 153 -16.09 -27.80 -28.22
N GLU A 154 -17.00 -27.96 -29.17
CA GLU A 154 -17.00 -29.13 -30.06
C GLU A 154 -15.70 -29.21 -30.86
N ILE A 155 -15.19 -28.07 -31.34
CA ILE A 155 -13.96 -28.02 -32.13
C ILE A 155 -12.74 -28.40 -31.28
N ALA A 156 -12.66 -27.92 -30.03
CA ALA A 156 -11.57 -28.25 -29.13
C ALA A 156 -11.57 -29.73 -28.69
N VAL A 157 -12.75 -30.34 -28.57
CA VAL A 157 -12.90 -31.72 -28.09
C VAL A 157 -12.92 -32.75 -29.22
N ALA A 158 -13.39 -32.40 -30.42
CA ALA A 158 -13.56 -33.31 -31.55
C ALA A 158 -12.32 -34.19 -31.86
N PRO A 159 -11.06 -33.70 -31.82
CA PRO A 159 -9.89 -34.52 -32.07
C PRO A 159 -9.73 -35.70 -31.08
N PHE A 160 -10.32 -35.59 -29.90
CA PHE A 160 -10.22 -36.57 -28.82
C PHE A 160 -11.50 -37.41 -28.67
N ALA A 161 -12.60 -37.03 -29.35
CA ALA A 161 -13.91 -37.65 -29.18
C ALA A 161 -13.90 -39.14 -29.55
N ASP A 162 -13.25 -39.49 -30.66
CA ASP A 162 -13.12 -40.89 -31.11
C ASP A 162 -12.31 -41.74 -30.12
N THR A 163 -11.21 -41.17 -29.61
CA THR A 163 -10.39 -41.83 -28.60
C THR A 163 -11.19 -42.04 -27.32
N LEU A 164 -11.91 -41.03 -26.83
CA LEU A 164 -12.73 -41.13 -25.62
C LEU A 164 -13.87 -42.14 -25.74
N LEU A 165 -14.51 -42.24 -26.91
CA LEU A 165 -15.63 -43.17 -27.14
C LEU A 165 -15.17 -44.63 -27.28
N HIS A 166 -14.05 -44.89 -27.96
CA HIS A 166 -13.65 -46.25 -28.32
C HIS A 166 -12.60 -46.88 -27.40
N SER A 167 -11.88 -46.10 -26.60
CA SER A 167 -10.82 -46.61 -25.70
C SER A 167 -11.32 -47.16 -24.37
N GLY A 168 -12.62 -47.06 -24.08
CA GLY A 168 -13.19 -47.45 -22.79
C GLY A 168 -12.93 -46.47 -21.64
N PHE A 169 -12.51 -45.22 -21.93
CA PHE A 169 -12.31 -44.19 -20.91
C PHE A 169 -13.60 -43.71 -20.25
N ILE A 170 -14.74 -43.83 -20.93
CA ILE A 170 -16.05 -43.42 -20.43
C ILE A 170 -16.78 -44.65 -19.90
N PRO A 171 -17.08 -44.73 -18.59
CA PRO A 171 -17.87 -45.82 -18.04
C PRO A 171 -19.30 -45.83 -18.62
N ASP A 172 -19.83 -47.02 -18.93
CA ASP A 172 -21.23 -47.23 -19.32
C ASP A 172 -22.19 -47.10 -18.12
N THR A 173 -22.11 -45.98 -17.39
CA THR A 173 -23.04 -45.64 -16.31
C THR A 173 -23.97 -44.52 -16.77
N PRO A 174 -25.21 -44.45 -16.23
CA PRO A 174 -26.18 -43.41 -16.62
C PRO A 174 -25.67 -41.99 -16.40
N GLU A 175 -24.69 -41.80 -15.51
CA GLU A 175 -24.03 -40.52 -15.22
C GLU A 175 -23.27 -39.95 -16.43
N TYR A 176 -22.69 -40.81 -17.29
CA TYR A 176 -21.95 -40.38 -18.48
C TYR A 176 -22.76 -40.42 -19.78
N SER A 177 -24.02 -40.84 -19.73
CA SER A 177 -24.89 -40.95 -20.91
C SER A 177 -25.05 -39.65 -21.69
N SER A 178 -25.01 -38.49 -20.99
CA SER A 178 -25.09 -37.18 -21.63
C SER A 178 -23.79 -36.80 -22.33
N LEU A 179 -22.65 -37.13 -21.73
CA LEU A 179 -21.32 -36.92 -22.31
C LEU A 179 -21.09 -37.82 -23.53
N SER A 180 -21.40 -39.12 -23.44
CA SER A 180 -21.24 -40.05 -24.57
C SER A 180 -22.13 -39.68 -25.75
N ALA A 181 -23.39 -39.32 -25.50
CA ALA A 181 -24.30 -38.83 -26.55
C ALA A 181 -23.92 -37.44 -27.09
N TRP A 182 -23.13 -36.65 -26.37
CA TRP A 182 -22.59 -35.39 -26.88
C TRP A 182 -21.32 -35.61 -27.71
N LEU A 183 -20.40 -36.46 -27.23
CA LEU A 183 -19.20 -36.86 -27.98
C LEU A 183 -19.55 -37.57 -29.28
N ALA A 184 -20.56 -38.44 -29.28
CA ALA A 184 -21.05 -39.09 -30.50
C ALA A 184 -21.65 -38.11 -31.51
N ALA A 185 -22.16 -36.96 -31.05
CA ALA A 185 -22.62 -35.88 -31.93
C ALA A 185 -21.47 -34.95 -32.36
N ALA A 186 -20.47 -34.76 -31.50
CA ALA A 186 -19.27 -33.98 -31.74
C ALA A 186 -18.21 -34.73 -32.56
N ASP A 187 -18.39 -36.03 -32.82
CA ASP A 187 -17.58 -36.80 -33.75
C ASP A 187 -17.79 -36.28 -35.18
N LEU A 188 -16.94 -35.33 -35.54
CA LEU A 188 -16.86 -34.74 -36.87
C LEU A 188 -16.05 -35.61 -37.83
N GLY A 189 -15.89 -36.92 -37.57
CA GLY A 189 -15.08 -37.87 -38.33
C GLY A 189 -15.06 -37.69 -39.86
N PRO A 190 -16.20 -37.49 -40.55
CA PRO A 190 -16.21 -37.22 -42.00
C PRO A 190 -15.52 -35.91 -42.39
N TYR A 191 -15.63 -34.88 -41.56
CA TYR A 191 -15.07 -33.54 -41.79
C TYR A 191 -13.56 -33.52 -41.59
N TRP A 192 -13.06 -34.24 -40.57
CA TRP A 192 -11.63 -34.38 -40.32
C TRP A 192 -10.93 -35.18 -41.42
N GLN A 193 -11.58 -36.23 -41.93
CA GLN A 193 -11.10 -36.95 -43.12
C GLN A 193 -11.02 -36.04 -44.36
N THR A 194 -11.93 -35.06 -44.49
CA THR A 194 -11.90 -34.09 -45.58
C THR A 194 -10.74 -33.08 -45.42
N LEU A 195 -10.47 -32.62 -44.19
CA LEU A 195 -9.32 -31.77 -43.85
C LEU A 195 -7.98 -32.49 -44.06
N GLN A 196 -7.87 -33.76 -43.67
CA GLN A 196 -6.69 -34.59 -43.92
C GLN A 196 -6.50 -34.91 -45.42
N ALA A 197 -7.59 -35.13 -46.16
CA ALA A 197 -7.53 -35.29 -47.61
C ALA A 197 -7.09 -33.99 -48.31
N TYR A 198 -7.47 -32.83 -47.79
CA TYR A 198 -7.05 -31.52 -48.30
C TYR A 198 -5.56 -31.26 -48.02
N ASN A 199 -5.07 -31.57 -46.81
CA ASN A 199 -3.64 -31.51 -46.47
C ASN A 199 -2.78 -32.50 -47.28
N ARG A 200 -3.33 -33.64 -47.71
CA ARG A 200 -2.63 -34.56 -48.64
C ARG A 200 -2.50 -34.04 -50.06
N ILE A 201 -3.39 -33.14 -50.50
CA ILE A 201 -3.39 -32.61 -51.88
C ILE A 201 -2.40 -31.44 -52.04
N GLU A 202 -2.07 -30.72 -50.97
CA GLU A 202 -1.09 -29.61 -50.99
C GLU A 202 0.32 -29.98 -50.48
N GLY A 203 0.60 -31.27 -50.22
CA GLY A 203 1.88 -31.76 -49.71
C GLY A 203 2.93 -32.09 -50.79
N SER A 204 3.75 -31.12 -51.22
CA SER A 204 5.02 -31.39 -51.92
C SER A 204 6.16 -30.43 -51.58
N LEU A 205 6.13 -29.80 -50.41
CA LEU A 205 7.32 -29.17 -49.84
C LEU A 205 7.32 -29.38 -48.32
N ILE A 206 8.49 -29.77 -47.80
CA ILE A 206 8.86 -29.88 -46.38
C ILE A 206 8.48 -31.21 -45.72
N PHE A 207 9.20 -32.28 -46.09
CA PHE A 207 9.69 -33.30 -45.14
C PHE A 207 10.98 -33.89 -45.71
N ALA A 208 12.10 -33.19 -45.49
CA ALA A 208 13.42 -33.80 -45.58
C ALA A 208 13.86 -34.13 -44.16
N SER A 209 14.11 -35.41 -43.90
CA SER A 209 14.82 -35.89 -42.72
C SER A 209 16.26 -35.42 -42.76
N ASP A 210 16.73 -34.68 -41.75
CA ASP A 210 18.09 -34.81 -41.20
C ASP A 210 18.30 -33.82 -40.03
N ASP A 211 19.08 -34.27 -39.06
CA ASP A 211 19.48 -33.78 -37.73
C ASP A 211 19.90 -32.30 -37.53
N THR A 212 19.37 -31.36 -38.32
CA THR A 212 19.67 -29.91 -38.22
C THR A 212 18.61 -29.11 -37.45
N VAL A 213 17.47 -29.72 -37.11
CA VAL A 213 16.33 -29.03 -36.47
C VAL A 213 16.57 -28.71 -34.98
N ALA A 214 17.49 -29.40 -34.31
CA ALA A 214 17.82 -29.11 -32.91
C ALA A 214 18.55 -27.76 -32.72
N ILE A 215 19.21 -27.23 -33.76
CA ILE A 215 19.90 -25.93 -33.69
C ILE A 215 18.91 -24.77 -33.94
N ASP A 216 17.82 -24.99 -34.68
CA ASP A 216 16.78 -23.98 -34.91
C ASP A 216 15.72 -23.91 -33.79
N MET A 217 15.58 -24.95 -32.96
CA MET A 217 14.69 -24.86 -31.79
C MET A 217 15.20 -23.87 -30.73
N PHE A 218 16.53 -23.66 -30.67
CA PHE A 218 17.13 -22.57 -29.90
C PHE A 218 17.06 -21.20 -30.60
N SER A 219 16.75 -21.14 -31.90
CA SER A 219 16.58 -19.88 -32.64
C SER A 219 15.20 -19.22 -32.39
N ILE A 220 14.18 -20.02 -32.02
CA ILE A 220 12.86 -19.52 -31.58
C ILE A 220 12.93 -18.85 -30.19
N PHE A 221 13.88 -19.25 -29.34
CA PHE A 221 14.21 -18.53 -28.11
C PHE A 221 15.39 -17.57 -28.28
N SER A 222 16.01 -17.53 -29.46
CA SER A 222 16.99 -16.50 -29.75
C SER A 222 16.22 -15.20 -29.98
N TRP A 223 16.68 -14.15 -29.33
CA TRP A 223 16.20 -12.78 -29.44
C TRP A 223 16.45 -12.20 -30.86
N HIS A 224 16.07 -12.92 -31.91
CA HIS A 224 16.07 -12.38 -33.26
C HIS A 224 14.98 -11.33 -33.31
N ALA A 225 15.44 -10.10 -33.57
CA ALA A 225 14.69 -8.86 -33.57
C ALA A 225 13.24 -9.09 -33.97
N GLN A 226 12.33 -8.78 -33.05
CA GLN A 226 10.92 -8.83 -33.38
C GLN A 226 10.69 -7.85 -34.55
N PRO A 227 9.75 -8.10 -35.46
CA PRO A 227 9.41 -7.14 -36.51
C PRO A 227 9.03 -5.76 -35.94
N GLU A 228 8.63 -5.69 -34.66
CA GLU A 228 8.40 -4.48 -33.88
C GLU A 228 9.68 -3.71 -33.49
N ASP A 229 10.85 -4.34 -33.57
CA ASP A 229 12.17 -3.74 -33.37
C ASP A 229 12.72 -3.08 -34.64
N ALA A 230 12.02 -3.19 -35.78
CA ALA A 230 12.37 -2.52 -37.02
C ALA A 230 12.23 -0.99 -36.86
N GLY A 231 13.32 -0.34 -36.46
CA GLY A 231 13.38 1.10 -36.15
C GLY A 231 13.92 1.41 -34.75
N ARG A 232 14.15 0.42 -33.90
CA ARG A 232 14.86 0.60 -32.63
C ARG A 232 16.35 0.73 -32.87
N VAL A 233 16.95 1.68 -32.17
CA VAL A 233 18.35 2.07 -32.37
C VAL A 233 19.24 1.29 -31.42
N ASP A 234 20.38 0.78 -31.90
CA ASP A 234 21.35 0.06 -31.07
C ASP A 234 21.91 0.96 -29.96
N LEU A 235 22.20 0.39 -28.79
CA LEU A 235 22.84 1.08 -27.64
C LEU A 235 24.19 1.71 -28.01
N ARG A 236 24.80 1.25 -29.10
CA ARG A 236 26.07 1.76 -29.65
C ARG A 236 25.91 2.99 -30.53
N ASP A 237 24.68 3.35 -30.91
CA ASP A 237 24.46 4.56 -31.70
C ASP A 237 24.90 5.81 -30.94
N THR A 238 25.53 6.72 -31.68
CA THR A 238 26.19 7.90 -31.14
C THR A 238 25.21 8.91 -30.51
N ASP A 239 23.99 9.00 -31.04
CA ASP A 239 22.96 9.89 -30.51
C ASP A 239 22.32 9.28 -29.24
N LEU A 240 22.01 7.98 -29.25
CA LEU A 240 21.54 7.29 -28.05
C LEU A 240 22.58 7.29 -26.94
N ARG A 241 23.88 7.14 -27.26
CA ARG A 241 24.97 7.17 -26.27
C ARG A 241 25.05 8.49 -25.52
N ARG A 242 24.70 9.63 -26.15
CA ARG A 242 24.63 10.93 -25.47
C ARG A 242 23.48 10.97 -24.46
N THR A 243 22.30 10.48 -24.84
CA THR A 243 21.13 10.40 -23.96
C THR A 243 21.37 9.42 -22.81
N VAL A 244 21.85 8.22 -23.10
CA VAL A 244 22.21 7.20 -22.10
C VAL A 244 23.26 7.73 -21.14
N LYS A 245 24.32 8.41 -21.62
CA LYS A 245 25.32 9.02 -20.75
C LYS A 245 24.70 10.07 -19.81
N ARG A 246 23.77 10.90 -20.30
CA ARG A 246 23.07 11.89 -19.47
C ARG A 246 22.17 11.22 -18.42
N SER A 247 21.39 10.22 -18.82
CA SER A 247 20.54 9.47 -17.89
C SER A 247 21.37 8.73 -16.84
N LEU A 248 22.49 8.11 -17.23
CA LEU A 248 23.44 7.49 -16.30
C LEU A 248 24.01 8.50 -15.30
N TRP A 249 24.36 9.71 -15.75
CA TRP A 249 24.80 10.77 -14.85
C TRP A 249 23.70 11.20 -13.89
N ALA A 250 22.45 11.32 -14.34
CA ALA A 250 21.31 11.64 -13.47
C ALA A 250 21.05 10.53 -12.44
N TYR A 251 21.15 9.25 -12.83
CA TYR A 251 21.03 8.13 -11.91
C TYR A 251 22.20 8.07 -10.91
N LEU A 252 23.42 8.35 -11.35
CA LEU A 252 24.59 8.42 -10.48
C LEU A 252 24.47 9.58 -9.49
N GLU A 253 24.01 10.75 -9.94
CA GLU A 253 23.72 11.90 -9.10
C GLU A 253 22.65 11.56 -8.05
N LEU A 254 21.54 10.94 -8.46
CA LEU A 254 20.50 10.47 -7.55
C LEU A 254 21.05 9.45 -6.53
N ALA A 255 21.91 8.52 -6.95
CA ALA A 255 22.52 7.53 -6.06
C ALA A 255 23.47 8.20 -5.04
N ILE A 256 24.27 9.19 -5.47
CA ILE A 256 25.15 9.95 -4.58
C ILE A 256 24.34 10.77 -3.58
N ILE A 257 23.29 11.45 -4.04
CA ILE A 257 22.36 12.22 -3.18
C ILE A 257 21.69 11.30 -2.16
N SER A 258 21.16 10.16 -2.60
CA SER A 258 20.50 9.17 -1.73
C SER A 258 21.46 8.58 -0.71
N THR A 259 22.70 8.31 -1.12
CA THR A 259 23.76 7.84 -0.22
C THR A 259 24.11 8.91 0.81
N GLY A 260 24.28 10.17 0.39
CA GLY A 260 24.49 11.30 1.28
C GLY A 260 23.37 11.45 2.31
N MET A 261 22.12 11.32 1.86
CA MET A 261 20.95 11.36 2.74
C MET A 261 20.95 10.26 3.79
N LEU A 262 21.25 9.02 3.39
CA LEU A 262 21.39 7.91 4.31
C LEU A 262 22.49 8.19 5.35
N TRP A 263 23.63 8.73 4.90
CA TRP A 263 24.71 9.16 5.80
C TRP A 263 24.39 10.37 6.67
N THR A 264 23.37 11.17 6.35
CA THR A 264 22.88 12.23 7.26
C THR A 264 21.87 11.70 8.29
N GLY A 265 21.01 10.76 7.88
CA GLY A 265 19.98 10.20 8.74
C GLY A 265 20.51 9.19 9.77
N LEU A 266 21.44 8.33 9.34
CA LEU A 266 21.99 7.28 10.21
C LEU A 266 22.71 7.83 11.45
N PRO A 267 23.55 8.88 11.38
CA PRO A 267 24.16 9.47 12.57
C PRO A 267 23.16 10.13 13.51
N LEU A 268 22.06 10.71 13.00
CA LEU A 268 21.00 11.24 13.85
C LEU A 268 20.35 10.10 14.66
N PHE A 269 20.00 9.01 13.97
CA PHE A 269 19.42 7.82 14.58
C PHE A 269 20.37 7.13 15.57
N PHE A 270 21.53 6.64 15.08
CA PHE A 270 22.47 5.91 15.90
C PHE A 270 23.12 6.77 16.97
N GLY A 271 23.34 8.07 16.71
CA GLY A 271 23.87 8.97 17.73
C GLY A 271 22.89 9.22 18.88
N SER A 272 21.57 9.24 18.63
CA SER A 272 20.56 9.31 19.70
C SER A 272 20.47 8.03 20.54
N MET A 273 20.93 6.92 19.97
CA MET A 273 20.97 5.60 20.61
C MET A 273 22.33 5.32 21.26
N TYR A 274 23.35 6.11 20.92
CA TYR A 274 24.72 5.86 21.31
C TYR A 274 24.88 6.03 22.82
N ARG A 275 25.40 4.99 23.48
CA ARG A 275 25.73 4.98 24.92
C ARG A 275 24.57 5.39 25.84
N ARG A 276 23.33 5.01 25.51
CA ARG A 276 22.17 5.24 26.42
C ARG A 276 22.40 4.74 27.84
N SER A 277 23.12 3.63 28.00
CA SER A 277 23.51 3.14 29.33
C SER A 277 24.32 4.16 30.11
N VAL A 278 25.29 4.86 29.50
CA VAL A 278 26.14 5.88 30.14
C VAL A 278 25.36 7.14 30.56
N HIS A 279 24.14 7.30 30.06
CA HIS A 279 23.23 8.39 30.39
C HIS A 279 22.06 7.95 31.28
N ALA A 280 22.08 6.70 31.78
CA ALA A 280 21.07 6.22 32.72
C ALA A 280 21.05 7.04 34.01
N ASN A 281 22.17 7.67 34.36
CA ASN A 281 22.28 8.60 35.48
C ASN A 281 21.40 9.86 35.36
N ASN A 282 20.84 10.17 34.20
CA ASN A 282 19.87 11.26 34.06
C ASN A 282 18.46 10.85 34.52
N LEU A 283 18.24 9.58 34.87
CA LEU A 283 16.99 9.08 35.42
C LEU A 283 17.00 9.20 36.94
N ASP A 284 16.02 9.92 37.48
CA ASP A 284 15.87 10.10 38.93
C ASP A 284 14.96 9.01 39.51
N ILE A 285 15.53 8.21 40.41
CA ILE A 285 14.82 7.21 41.23
C ILE A 285 14.86 7.65 42.69
N TYR A 286 13.76 7.41 43.41
CA TYR A 286 13.63 7.88 44.79
C TYR A 286 13.54 6.73 45.79
N VAL A 287 14.11 6.92 46.97
CA VAL A 287 13.90 6.07 48.14
C VAL A 287 12.97 6.79 49.11
N ILE A 288 11.89 6.12 49.50
CA ILE A 288 10.88 6.66 50.41
C ILE A 288 10.78 5.73 51.61
N ASP A 289 11.13 6.24 52.79
CA ASP A 289 11.01 5.50 54.04
C ASP A 289 9.69 5.88 54.74
N LEU A 290 8.73 4.95 54.77
CA LEU A 290 7.48 5.07 55.54
C LEU A 290 7.55 4.30 56.88
N ASP A 291 8.60 3.53 57.11
CA ASP A 291 8.77 2.70 58.30
C ASP A 291 9.37 3.53 59.44
N GLY A 292 10.39 4.35 59.15
CA GLY A 292 11.09 5.18 60.13
C GLY A 292 11.83 4.37 61.23
N GLY A 293 11.89 3.05 61.09
CA GLY A 293 12.51 2.13 62.03
C GLY A 293 13.96 1.75 61.67
N TYR A 294 14.47 0.73 62.36
CA TYR A 294 15.81 0.20 62.13
C TYR A 294 15.97 -0.39 60.72
N LEU A 295 14.96 -1.09 60.22
CA LEU A 295 14.95 -1.59 58.84
C LEU A 295 14.95 -0.44 57.84
N GLY A 296 14.03 0.52 58.02
CA GLY A 296 13.88 1.69 57.14
C GLY A 296 15.16 2.51 56.97
N SER A 297 15.79 2.87 58.09
CA SER A 297 17.04 3.63 58.10
C SER A 297 18.21 2.89 57.47
N ASN A 298 18.36 1.58 57.72
CA ASN A 298 19.42 0.77 57.13
C ASN A 298 19.24 0.56 55.63
N VAL A 299 18.02 0.21 55.19
CA VAL A 299 17.71 0.05 53.76
C VAL A 299 17.97 1.37 53.03
N THR A 300 17.48 2.49 53.57
CA THR A 300 17.71 3.81 52.98
C THR A 300 19.21 4.09 52.83
N ARG A 301 20.00 3.85 53.88
CA ARG A 301 21.45 4.02 53.83
C ARG A 301 22.11 3.10 52.80
N MET A 302 21.74 1.82 52.76
CA MET A 302 22.30 0.85 51.82
C MET A 302 22.00 1.20 50.36
N VAL A 303 20.81 1.72 50.06
CA VAL A 303 20.46 2.17 48.71
C VAL A 303 21.21 3.44 48.35
N MET A 304 21.35 4.39 49.28
CA MET A 304 22.13 5.61 49.06
C MET A 304 23.65 5.34 48.95
N ASP A 305 24.13 4.23 49.52
CA ASP A 305 25.52 3.76 49.42
C ASP A 305 25.78 2.95 48.12
N ILE A 306 24.78 2.75 47.25
CA ILE A 306 25.00 2.14 45.92
C ILE A 306 25.91 3.05 45.10
N GLU A 307 26.99 2.48 44.57
CA GLU A 307 27.96 3.23 43.78
C GLU A 307 27.30 3.90 42.58
N VAL A 308 27.44 5.23 42.52
CA VAL A 308 26.95 6.03 41.40
C VAL A 308 27.89 5.83 40.21
N THR A 309 27.47 5.00 39.27
CA THR A 309 28.16 4.85 37.99
C THR A 309 27.40 5.63 36.92
N PRO A 310 28.05 6.06 35.83
CA PRO A 310 27.33 6.63 34.68
C PRO A 310 26.27 5.67 34.11
N ALA A 311 26.42 4.36 34.35
CA ALA A 311 25.53 3.32 33.87
C ALA A 311 24.27 3.10 34.73
N THR A 312 24.17 3.77 35.89
CA THR A 312 23.08 3.56 36.86
C THR A 312 22.27 4.85 37.08
N PRO A 313 20.94 4.74 37.27
CA PRO A 313 20.10 5.86 37.70
C PRO A 313 20.58 6.51 38.99
N LEU A 314 20.26 7.80 39.16
CA LEU A 314 20.57 8.53 40.40
C LEU A 314 19.50 8.26 41.45
N TRP A 315 19.96 8.00 42.67
CA TRP A 315 19.10 7.74 43.83
C TRP A 315 18.99 8.99 44.69
N TYR A 316 17.76 9.36 45.03
CA TYR A 316 17.47 10.48 45.92
C TYR A 316 16.56 10.04 47.06
N GLN A 317 16.77 10.56 48.26
CA GLN A 317 15.86 10.33 49.37
C GLN A 317 14.71 11.33 49.32
N LYS A 318 13.48 10.86 49.51
CA LYS A 318 12.29 11.70 49.67
C LYS A 318 11.50 11.27 50.90
N SER A 319 11.17 12.23 51.75
CA SER A 319 10.33 12.06 52.94
C SER A 319 9.07 12.92 52.87
N GLY A 320 8.15 12.73 53.80
CA GLY A 320 6.90 13.50 53.92
C GLY A 320 5.68 12.82 53.31
N PHE A 321 5.67 11.49 53.25
CA PHE A 321 4.50 10.70 52.85
C PHE A 321 4.08 9.82 54.02
N ASP A 322 2.77 9.67 54.20
CA ASP A 322 2.19 8.84 55.27
C ASP A 322 1.79 7.45 54.75
N THR A 323 1.48 7.34 53.45
CA THR A 323 1.00 6.09 52.84
C THR A 323 1.73 5.75 51.54
N VAL A 324 1.74 4.46 51.20
CA VAL A 324 2.26 3.96 49.91
C VAL A 324 1.47 4.55 48.73
N ALA A 325 0.18 4.84 48.93
CA ALA A 325 -0.67 5.46 47.91
C ALA A 325 -0.24 6.91 47.60
N ASP A 326 0.13 7.69 48.61
CA ASP A 326 0.64 9.05 48.43
C ASP A 326 1.99 9.05 47.72
N ALA A 327 2.87 8.13 48.10
CA ALA A 327 4.14 7.90 47.41
C ALA A 327 3.90 7.54 45.93
N LYS A 328 2.95 6.64 45.66
CA LYS A 328 2.57 6.22 44.30
C LYS A 328 2.06 7.40 43.45
N ASP A 329 1.16 8.23 44.00
CA ASP A 329 0.65 9.41 43.29
C ASP A 329 1.74 10.44 43.01
N TRP A 330 2.68 10.61 43.94
CA TRP A 330 3.81 11.50 43.76
C TRP A 330 4.77 11.01 42.68
N VAL A 331 5.11 9.71 42.67
CA VAL A 331 5.96 9.08 41.65
C VAL A 331 5.35 9.25 40.27
N ARG A 332 4.05 8.96 40.13
CA ARG A 332 3.28 9.14 38.89
C ARG A 332 3.46 10.52 38.24
N LYS A 333 3.67 11.57 39.05
CA LYS A 333 3.80 12.95 38.61
C LYS A 333 5.26 13.39 38.44
N ASN A 334 6.16 12.96 39.33
CA ASN A 334 7.47 13.61 39.50
C ASN A 334 8.70 12.72 39.29
N ALA A 335 8.56 11.39 39.31
CA ALA A 335 9.72 10.48 39.28
C ALA A 335 9.58 9.38 38.21
N TRP A 336 10.72 8.76 37.83
CA TRP A 336 10.74 7.57 36.98
C TRP A 336 10.39 6.30 37.74
N GLY A 337 10.77 6.23 39.01
CA GLY A 337 10.34 5.18 39.93
C GLY A 337 10.74 5.49 41.37
N ALA A 338 10.27 4.66 42.29
CA ALA A 338 10.70 4.71 43.68
C ALA A 338 10.78 3.33 44.33
N LEU A 339 11.68 3.19 45.30
CA LEU A 339 11.73 2.10 46.26
C LEU A 339 11.10 2.61 47.56
N VAL A 340 9.94 2.08 47.90
CA VAL A 340 9.17 2.46 49.09
C VAL A 340 9.36 1.39 50.16
N ILE A 341 9.75 1.80 51.35
CA ILE A 341 9.82 0.94 52.53
C ILE A 341 8.47 1.01 53.21
N ASN A 342 7.79 -0.12 53.35
CA ASN A 342 6.42 -0.15 53.83
C ASN A 342 6.36 0.13 55.34
N PRO A 343 5.29 0.78 55.83
CA PRO A 343 5.15 1.11 57.25
C PRO A 343 5.09 -0.16 58.12
N GLY A 344 5.76 -0.12 59.29
CA GLY A 344 5.79 -1.21 60.25
C GLY A 344 6.57 -2.45 59.79
N ALA A 345 7.42 -2.32 58.76
CA ALA A 345 8.27 -3.40 58.30
C ALA A 345 9.32 -3.77 59.37
N SER A 346 9.85 -2.79 60.12
CA SER A 346 10.75 -3.05 61.25
C SER A 346 10.07 -3.85 62.35
N SER A 347 8.85 -3.46 62.76
CA SER A 347 8.15 -4.15 63.85
C SER A 347 7.75 -5.58 63.47
N ARG A 348 7.27 -5.78 62.23
CA ARG A 348 6.95 -7.13 61.72
C ARG A 348 8.19 -8.04 61.69
N LEU A 349 9.33 -7.49 61.29
CA LEU A 349 10.58 -8.24 61.28
C LEU A 349 11.06 -8.59 62.69
N ASP A 350 11.03 -7.62 63.62
CA ASP A 350 11.43 -7.83 65.01
C ASP A 350 10.53 -8.86 65.71
N ASP A 351 9.21 -8.79 65.49
CA ASP A 351 8.25 -9.77 65.98
C ASP A 351 8.50 -11.18 65.42
N ALA A 352 8.89 -11.29 64.15
CA ALA A 352 9.22 -12.57 63.53
C ALA A 352 10.53 -13.20 64.08
N LEU A 353 11.52 -12.36 64.39
CA LEU A 353 12.81 -12.79 64.91
C LEU A 353 12.73 -13.14 66.41
N ASN A 354 11.98 -12.37 67.20
CA ASN A 354 11.91 -12.53 68.65
C ASN A 354 10.77 -13.44 69.11
N ASN A 355 9.61 -13.41 68.43
CA ASN A 355 8.39 -14.12 68.84
C ASN A 355 7.99 -15.26 67.88
N GLY A 356 8.69 -15.44 66.75
CA GLY A 356 8.42 -16.52 65.80
C GLY A 356 7.15 -16.34 64.99
N ALA A 357 6.67 -15.10 64.88
CA ALA A 357 5.49 -14.78 64.09
C ALA A 357 5.68 -15.15 62.60
N ASP A 358 4.57 -15.45 61.92
CA ASP A 358 4.56 -15.61 60.47
C ASP A 358 4.97 -14.30 59.79
N TYR A 359 5.96 -14.37 58.91
CA TYR A 359 6.55 -13.21 58.25
C TYR A 359 6.51 -13.37 56.73
N ASP A 360 5.86 -12.43 56.06
CA ASP A 360 5.94 -12.26 54.62
C ASP A 360 6.95 -11.15 54.29
N ALA A 361 8.10 -11.56 53.77
CA ALA A 361 9.15 -10.63 53.39
C ALA A 361 8.74 -9.70 52.24
N THR A 362 7.73 -10.07 51.43
CA THR A 362 7.29 -9.25 50.29
C THR A 362 6.57 -7.97 50.72
N ASP A 363 6.11 -7.92 51.97
CA ASP A 363 5.48 -6.74 52.59
C ASP A 363 6.51 -5.74 53.14
N ALA A 364 7.82 -6.01 53.03
CA ALA A 364 8.86 -5.09 53.49
C ALA A 364 9.06 -3.92 52.51
N LEU A 365 9.19 -4.20 51.22
CA LEU A 365 9.44 -3.20 50.18
C LEU A 365 8.38 -3.22 49.08
N THR A 366 8.07 -2.03 48.58
CA THR A 366 7.27 -1.84 47.38
C THR A 366 8.07 -1.10 46.32
N LEU A 367 8.32 -1.73 45.17
CA LEU A 367 8.93 -1.09 44.00
C LEU A 367 7.83 -0.43 43.18
N ILE A 368 7.97 0.86 42.93
CA ILE A 368 7.00 1.66 42.20
C ILE A 368 7.66 2.20 40.93
N PRO A 369 7.69 1.44 39.83
CA PRO A 369 8.08 1.98 38.51
C PRO A 369 6.96 2.86 37.93
N SER A 370 7.28 3.65 36.90
CA SER A 370 6.31 4.50 36.17
C SER A 370 6.38 4.24 34.66
N SER A 371 5.87 3.09 34.20
CA SER A 371 6.02 2.67 32.79
C SER A 371 5.31 3.60 31.79
N GLY A 372 4.25 4.27 32.22
CA GLY A 372 3.47 5.22 31.42
C GLY A 372 4.21 6.47 30.97
N ARG A 373 5.42 6.77 31.51
CA ARG A 373 6.29 7.85 30.99
C ARG A 373 6.93 7.46 29.67
N HIS A 374 7.60 6.31 29.65
CA HIS A 374 8.24 5.74 28.47
C HIS A 374 8.49 4.23 28.68
N PRO A 375 7.67 3.35 28.10
CA PRO A 375 7.69 1.90 28.41
C PRO A 375 9.06 1.24 28.20
N VAL A 376 9.77 1.60 27.12
CA VAL A 376 11.07 0.98 26.80
C VAL A 376 12.18 1.44 27.75
N ALA A 377 12.13 2.68 28.23
CA ALA A 377 13.18 3.23 29.09
C ALA A 377 13.01 2.71 30.52
N GLU A 378 11.76 2.61 30.97
CA GLU A 378 11.42 2.03 32.26
C GLU A 378 11.84 0.55 32.34
N MET A 379 11.45 -0.26 31.36
CA MET A 379 11.80 -1.69 31.31
C MET A 379 13.33 -1.93 31.30
N LEU A 380 14.09 -1.12 30.56
CA LEU A 380 15.54 -1.34 30.39
C LEU A 380 16.37 -0.81 31.56
N PHE A 381 15.99 0.34 32.15
CA PHE A 381 16.86 1.05 33.10
C PHE A 381 16.25 1.23 34.49
N VAL A 382 14.94 1.41 34.61
CA VAL A 382 14.29 1.72 35.90
C VAL A 382 13.95 0.45 36.65
N ASP A 383 13.23 -0.47 36.02
CA ASP A 383 12.84 -1.74 36.65
C ASP A 383 14.07 -2.59 36.99
N SER A 384 15.05 -2.63 36.08
CA SER A 384 16.33 -3.29 36.31
C SER A 384 17.12 -2.67 37.46
N ALA A 385 17.12 -1.34 37.62
CA ALA A 385 17.78 -0.68 38.75
C ALA A 385 17.06 -0.92 40.08
N LEU A 386 15.72 -0.84 40.10
CA LEU A 386 14.89 -1.07 41.29
C LEU A 386 15.04 -2.50 41.81
N THR A 387 14.93 -3.49 40.92
CA THR A 387 15.06 -4.91 41.29
C THR A 387 16.48 -5.23 41.76
N ASN A 388 17.52 -4.79 41.04
CA ASN A 388 18.91 -4.98 41.46
C ASN A 388 19.22 -4.35 42.82
N ALA A 389 18.69 -3.15 43.09
CA ALA A 389 18.85 -2.50 44.39
C ALA A 389 18.16 -3.30 45.50
N ALA A 390 16.92 -3.77 45.29
CA ALA A 390 16.21 -4.61 46.26
C ALA A 390 16.96 -5.92 46.57
N TYR A 391 17.49 -6.60 45.55
CA TYR A 391 18.29 -7.81 45.73
C TYR A 391 19.60 -7.53 46.48
N ALA A 392 20.33 -6.48 46.12
CA ALA A 392 21.60 -6.12 46.76
C ALA A 392 21.40 -5.73 48.24
N VAL A 393 20.33 -5.00 48.54
CA VAL A 393 19.96 -4.63 49.92
C VAL A 393 19.60 -5.87 50.72
N ASN A 394 18.75 -6.76 50.20
CA ASN A 394 18.36 -7.97 50.91
C ASN A 394 19.59 -8.83 51.28
N GLN A 395 20.52 -9.04 50.34
CA GLN A 395 21.74 -9.81 50.61
C GLN A 395 22.61 -9.19 51.71
N LYS A 396 22.84 -7.87 51.66
CA LYS A 396 23.64 -7.17 52.68
C LYS A 396 22.94 -7.18 54.04
N PHE A 397 21.63 -6.94 54.06
CA PHE A 397 20.86 -6.88 55.29
C PHE A 397 20.70 -8.26 55.95
N ALA A 398 20.51 -9.32 55.17
CA ALA A 398 20.49 -10.70 55.67
C ALA A 398 21.80 -11.08 56.39
N LEU A 399 22.95 -10.69 55.84
CA LEU A 399 24.25 -10.94 56.50
C LEU A 399 24.37 -10.21 57.84
N ILE A 400 23.97 -8.93 57.89
CA ILE A 400 23.96 -8.15 59.14
C ILE A 400 23.06 -8.81 60.18
N GLN A 401 21.87 -9.28 59.77
CA GLN A 401 20.95 -9.97 60.68
C GLN A 401 21.47 -11.31 61.17
N ILE A 402 22.10 -12.10 60.29
CA ILE A 402 22.72 -13.37 60.67
C ILE A 402 23.86 -13.15 61.67
N ASP A 403 24.68 -12.13 61.49
CA ASP A 403 25.78 -11.84 62.41
C ASP A 403 25.28 -11.29 63.74
N ALA A 404 24.30 -10.37 63.74
CA ALA A 404 23.64 -9.92 64.96
C ALA A 404 22.97 -11.07 65.73
N TYR A 405 22.37 -12.02 65.02
CA TYR A 405 21.77 -13.21 65.61
C TYR A 405 22.80 -14.14 66.26
N LYS A 406 23.98 -14.34 65.62
CA LYS A 406 25.07 -15.12 66.21
C LYS A 406 25.60 -14.49 67.50
N GLU A 407 25.68 -13.16 67.54
CA GLU A 407 26.17 -12.41 68.70
C GLU A 407 25.17 -12.43 69.87
N ALA A 408 23.87 -12.45 69.59
CA ALA A 408 22.81 -12.38 70.60
C ALA A 408 22.65 -13.67 71.45
N GLN A 409 23.23 -14.82 71.04
CA GLN A 409 23.15 -16.11 71.76
C GLN A 409 21.74 -16.51 72.23
N THR A 410 20.69 -16.14 71.48
CA THR A 410 19.30 -16.39 71.88
C THR A 410 18.93 -17.87 71.72
N ASP A 411 18.28 -18.45 72.73
CA ASP A 411 17.80 -19.84 72.71
C ASP A 411 16.84 -20.05 71.53
N SER A 412 17.17 -21.02 70.68
CA SER A 412 16.73 -21.17 69.28
C SER A 412 15.28 -21.63 69.04
N GLN A 413 14.41 -21.59 70.06
CA GLN A 413 13.12 -22.28 69.99
C GLN A 413 11.97 -21.48 69.35
N GLN A 414 12.14 -20.18 69.07
CA GLN A 414 11.05 -19.33 68.57
C GLN A 414 11.41 -18.44 67.37
N ILE A 415 12.46 -18.74 66.60
CA ILE A 415 12.84 -17.87 65.46
C ILE A 415 12.19 -18.33 64.16
N ASN A 416 11.65 -17.38 63.42
CA ASN A 416 11.27 -17.61 62.03
C ASN A 416 12.52 -17.60 61.13
N TYR A 417 12.98 -18.79 60.72
CA TYR A 417 14.15 -18.94 59.85
C TYR A 417 14.01 -18.21 58.51
N ASN A 418 12.78 -18.06 57.99
CA ASN A 418 12.57 -17.33 56.74
C ASN A 418 12.86 -15.83 56.89
N ALA A 419 12.46 -15.24 58.02
CA ALA A 419 12.76 -13.85 58.35
C ALA A 419 14.27 -13.61 58.55
N LEU A 420 15.02 -14.63 59.00
CA LEU A 420 16.47 -14.53 59.18
C LEU A 420 17.24 -14.61 57.85
N PHE A 421 16.86 -15.52 56.94
CA PHE A 421 17.57 -15.70 55.66
C PHE A 421 17.08 -14.77 54.55
N ASN A 422 15.79 -14.42 54.54
CA ASN A 422 15.17 -13.51 53.58
C ASN A 422 14.40 -12.42 54.33
N PRO A 423 15.10 -11.53 55.05
CA PRO A 423 14.44 -10.46 55.82
C PRO A 423 13.68 -9.49 54.92
N ILE A 424 14.06 -9.36 53.65
CA ILE A 424 13.50 -8.36 52.75
C ILE A 424 13.21 -8.97 51.39
N LEU A 425 11.95 -8.92 50.95
CA LEU A 425 11.57 -9.08 49.56
C LEU A 425 10.78 -7.85 49.11
N SER A 426 10.57 -7.75 47.81
CA SER A 426 9.93 -6.60 47.22
C SER A 426 8.74 -6.98 46.36
N LYS A 427 7.65 -6.22 46.48
CA LYS A 427 6.48 -6.29 45.60
C LYS A 427 6.53 -5.15 44.60
N THR A 428 6.31 -5.43 43.32
CA THR A 428 6.26 -4.38 42.28
C THR A 428 4.83 -3.90 42.07
N THR A 429 4.61 -2.59 42.15
CA THR A 429 3.33 -1.95 41.85
C THR A 429 3.56 -0.72 40.97
N ASP A 430 3.22 -0.82 39.69
CA ASP A 430 3.41 0.30 38.75
C ASP A 430 2.52 1.51 39.12
N ALA A 431 3.13 2.69 39.17
CA ALA A 431 2.48 3.98 39.39
C ALA A 431 1.51 4.33 38.25
N SER A 432 1.86 3.96 37.03
CA SER A 432 1.10 4.25 35.82
C SER A 432 1.35 3.17 34.77
N PRO A 433 0.68 2.02 34.87
CA PRO A 433 0.79 0.96 33.88
C PRO A 433 0.59 1.49 32.45
N ALA A 434 1.59 1.28 31.60
CA ALA A 434 1.45 1.37 30.15
C ALA A 434 0.46 0.28 29.74
N GLY A 435 -0.82 0.64 29.67
CA GLY A 435 -1.96 -0.29 29.59
C GLY A 435 -1.99 -1.26 28.40
N PHE A 436 -0.94 -1.29 27.57
CA PHE A 436 -0.72 -2.31 26.56
C PHE A 436 0.78 -2.44 26.21
N SER A 437 1.19 -3.66 25.82
CA SER A 437 2.59 -3.99 25.48
C SER A 437 3.17 -3.20 24.31
N ASN A 438 2.32 -2.68 23.41
CA ASN A 438 2.74 -1.97 22.20
C ASN A 438 2.70 -0.43 22.35
N ALA A 439 2.57 0.11 23.57
CA ALA A 439 2.45 1.55 23.84
C ALA A 439 3.49 2.40 23.12
N ALA A 440 4.76 2.05 23.28
CA ALA A 440 5.86 2.78 22.66
C ALA A 440 5.86 2.67 21.11
N VAL A 441 5.35 1.56 20.57
CA VAL A 441 5.30 1.33 19.13
C VAL A 441 4.14 2.11 18.50
N LEU A 442 3.02 2.26 19.20
CA LEU A 442 1.83 2.92 18.68
C LEU A 442 2.09 4.39 18.30
N THR A 443 2.66 5.17 19.21
CA THR A 443 2.95 6.59 18.95
C THR A 443 3.96 6.73 17.82
N THR A 444 5.04 5.96 17.86
CA THR A 444 6.06 5.94 16.82
C THR A 444 5.50 5.56 15.45
N PHE A 445 4.65 4.53 15.38
CA PHE A 445 4.04 4.06 14.14
C PHE A 445 2.98 5.04 13.60
N ALA A 446 2.21 5.68 14.50
CA ALA A 446 1.27 6.74 14.16
C ALA A 446 1.99 7.92 13.52
N THR A 447 3.05 8.43 14.15
CA THR A 447 3.91 9.49 13.59
C THR A 447 4.47 9.09 12.23
N LEU A 448 5.05 7.89 12.10
CA LEU A 448 5.63 7.40 10.86
C LEU A 448 4.60 7.33 9.73
N THR A 449 3.40 6.84 10.01
CA THR A 449 2.32 6.73 9.03
C THR A 449 1.82 8.12 8.61
N CYS A 450 1.63 9.04 9.57
CA CYS A 450 1.31 10.45 9.29
C CYS A 450 2.33 11.07 8.34
N VAL A 451 3.63 10.89 8.63
CA VAL A 451 4.73 11.40 7.81
C VAL A 451 4.66 10.85 6.39
N LEU A 452 4.58 9.53 6.23
CA LEU A 452 4.61 8.88 4.92
C LEU A 452 3.45 9.33 4.04
N CYS A 453 2.24 9.36 4.59
CA CYS A 453 1.06 9.85 3.88
C CYS A 453 1.18 11.34 3.51
N THR A 454 1.74 12.16 4.42
CA THR A 454 1.94 13.58 4.18
C THR A 454 2.94 13.81 3.06
N ILE A 455 4.10 13.14 3.07
CA ILE A 455 5.12 13.28 2.02
C ILE A 455 4.57 12.90 0.64
N ALA A 456 3.84 11.79 0.53
CA ALA A 456 3.25 11.36 -0.74
C ALA A 456 2.31 12.44 -1.32
N PHE A 457 1.46 13.01 -0.46
CA PHE A 457 0.56 14.10 -0.84
C PHE A 457 1.32 15.36 -1.26
N LEU A 458 2.37 15.75 -0.50
CA LEU A 458 3.19 16.92 -0.80
C LEU A 458 3.98 16.80 -2.10
N ILE A 459 4.44 15.61 -2.48
CA ILE A 459 5.12 15.37 -3.76
C ILE A 459 4.15 15.61 -4.92
N MET A 460 2.98 14.98 -4.89
CA MET A 460 1.95 15.15 -5.93
C MET A 460 1.52 16.62 -6.05
N TRP A 461 1.44 17.30 -4.92
CA TRP A 461 1.10 18.71 -4.90
C TRP A 461 2.22 19.60 -5.46
N LYS A 462 3.49 19.35 -5.12
CA LYS A 462 4.62 20.11 -5.68
C LYS A 462 4.65 20.03 -7.21
N LEU A 463 4.30 18.88 -7.78
CA LEU A 463 4.24 18.68 -9.24
C LEU A 463 3.09 19.45 -9.92
N THR A 464 2.00 19.73 -9.21
CA THR A 464 0.80 20.40 -9.75
C THR A 464 0.70 21.88 -9.40
N SER A 465 1.52 22.38 -8.46
CA SER A 465 1.36 23.71 -7.86
C SER A 465 1.89 24.89 -8.68
N PHE A 466 2.68 24.66 -9.73
CA PHE A 466 3.33 25.74 -10.50
C PHE A 466 2.32 26.74 -11.11
N SER A 467 1.23 26.23 -11.67
CA SER A 467 0.18 27.05 -12.31
C SER A 467 -0.51 28.01 -11.33
N PHE A 468 -0.59 27.66 -10.04
CA PHE A 468 -1.24 28.49 -9.03
C PHE A 468 -0.41 29.73 -8.69
N PHE A 469 0.92 29.59 -8.63
CA PHE A 469 1.82 30.70 -8.31
C PHE A 469 1.80 31.84 -9.34
N GLN A 470 1.46 31.53 -10.59
CA GLN A 470 1.41 32.52 -11.65
C GLN A 470 0.10 33.34 -11.65
N ARG A 471 -1.01 32.74 -11.17
CA ARG A 471 -2.36 33.29 -11.36
C ARG A 471 -3.03 33.75 -10.07
N VAL A 472 -2.69 33.15 -8.94
CA VAL A 472 -3.39 33.34 -7.66
C VAL A 472 -2.66 34.36 -6.79
N ARG A 473 -3.44 35.21 -6.09
CA ARG A 473 -2.91 36.20 -5.15
C ARG A 473 -2.28 35.53 -3.93
N PHE A 474 -1.33 36.21 -3.28
CA PHE A 474 -0.63 35.73 -2.08
C PHE A 474 -1.58 35.24 -0.97
N CYS A 475 -2.51 36.09 -0.54
CA CYS A 475 -3.40 35.79 0.59
C CYS A 475 -4.31 34.59 0.33
N ASP A 476 -4.79 34.46 -0.91
CA ASP A 476 -5.63 33.35 -1.33
C ASP A 476 -4.82 32.05 -1.36
N LEU A 477 -3.57 32.11 -1.83
CA LEU A 477 -2.67 30.97 -1.88
C LEU A 477 -2.29 30.48 -0.46
N TYR A 478 -1.94 31.40 0.44
CA TYR A 478 -1.66 31.10 1.84
C TYR A 478 -2.85 30.43 2.54
N SER A 479 -4.05 31.02 2.39
CA SER A 479 -5.26 30.52 3.02
C SER A 479 -5.66 29.15 2.46
N MET A 480 -5.62 28.98 1.13
CA MET A 480 -5.91 27.70 0.48
C MET A 480 -4.99 26.59 0.99
N TRP A 481 -3.69 26.88 1.13
CA TRP A 481 -2.70 25.89 1.52
C TRP A 481 -2.81 25.49 2.99
N LEU A 482 -3.04 26.46 3.86
CA LEU A 482 -3.29 26.20 5.27
C LEU A 482 -4.55 25.36 5.46
N VAL A 483 -5.64 25.67 4.75
CA VAL A 483 -6.91 24.91 4.81
C VAL A 483 -6.72 23.47 4.31
N LEU A 484 -5.99 23.28 3.22
CA LEU A 484 -5.73 21.94 2.68
C LEU A 484 -4.82 21.10 3.59
N LEU A 485 -3.76 21.68 4.15
CA LEU A 485 -2.91 20.99 5.14
C LEU A 485 -3.68 20.65 6.41
N LEU A 486 -4.53 21.57 6.88
CA LEU A 486 -5.43 21.31 8.01
C LEU A 486 -6.42 20.18 7.69
N GLY A 487 -7.02 20.18 6.50
CA GLY A 487 -7.91 19.11 6.05
C GLY A 487 -7.23 17.75 5.99
N LEU A 488 -6.01 17.70 5.45
CA LEU A 488 -5.18 16.49 5.44
C LEU A 488 -4.83 16.04 6.86
N ALA A 489 -4.40 16.95 7.72
CA ALA A 489 -4.05 16.65 9.10
C ALA A 489 -5.25 16.10 9.90
N LEU A 490 -6.43 16.72 9.75
CA LEU A 490 -7.67 16.23 10.36
C LEU A 490 -8.07 14.85 9.83
N GLY A 491 -7.92 14.60 8.52
CA GLY A 491 -8.21 13.31 7.92
C GLY A 491 -7.27 12.20 8.38
N LEU A 492 -5.96 12.42 8.34
CA LEU A 492 -4.96 11.42 8.77
C LEU A 492 -5.08 11.12 10.26
N SER A 493 -5.17 12.15 11.09
CA SER A 493 -5.34 11.99 12.54
C SER A 493 -6.64 11.29 12.92
N LEU A 494 -7.72 11.49 12.15
CA LEU A 494 -8.98 10.79 12.37
C LEU A 494 -8.84 9.29 12.15
N ASN A 495 -8.15 8.89 11.06
CA ASN A 495 -7.87 7.48 10.77
C ASN A 495 -7.03 6.83 11.87
N ILE A 496 -6.00 7.52 12.35
CA ILE A 496 -5.17 7.03 13.47
C ILE A 496 -6.00 6.90 14.74
N SER A 497 -6.82 7.89 15.05
CA SER A 497 -7.68 7.86 16.24
C SER A 497 -8.71 6.74 16.18
N PHE A 498 -9.26 6.45 14.99
CA PHE A 498 -10.10 5.29 14.76
C PHE A 498 -9.35 3.97 14.85
N ALA A 499 -8.11 3.88 14.39
CA ALA A 499 -7.29 2.70 14.57
C ALA A 499 -7.03 2.44 16.07
N ILE A 500 -6.67 3.48 16.82
CA ILE A 500 -6.50 3.40 18.27
C ILE A 500 -7.80 2.97 18.95
N LEU A 501 -8.95 3.48 18.51
CA LEU A 501 -10.27 3.07 18.99
C LEU A 501 -10.58 1.60 18.65
N ALA A 502 -10.32 1.16 17.42
CA ALA A 502 -10.67 -0.18 16.96
C ALA A 502 -9.84 -1.26 17.68
N PHE A 503 -8.58 -0.97 17.94
CA PHE A 503 -7.68 -1.85 18.70
C PHE A 503 -7.66 -1.53 20.19
N ARG A 504 -8.63 -0.74 20.67
CA ARG A 504 -8.90 -0.52 22.08
C ARG A 504 -9.59 -1.73 22.69
N GLY A 505 -8.81 -2.50 23.46
CA GLY A 505 -9.37 -3.47 24.39
C GLY A 505 -10.23 -2.78 25.46
N PRO A 506 -11.11 -3.53 26.15
CA PRO A 506 -12.15 -2.96 27.00
C PRO A 506 -11.64 -2.05 28.13
N ASP A 507 -10.51 -2.34 28.77
CA ASP A 507 -9.97 -1.54 29.87
C ASP A 507 -8.44 -1.60 29.87
N TYR A 508 -7.77 -0.53 29.42
CA TYR A 508 -6.30 -0.48 29.37
C TYR A 508 -5.66 -0.36 30.75
N ASN A 509 -6.29 0.38 31.68
CA ASN A 509 -5.81 0.60 33.06
C ASN A 509 -6.92 1.32 33.86
N GLU A 510 -7.08 1.01 35.15
CA GLU A 510 -7.98 1.74 36.07
C GLU A 510 -7.62 3.23 36.19
N LEU A 511 -6.34 3.56 35.97
CA LEU A 511 -5.80 4.93 36.01
C LEU A 511 -5.86 5.66 34.67
N ALA A 512 -6.18 4.97 33.58
CA ALA A 512 -6.38 5.60 32.28
C ALA A 512 -7.61 6.50 32.35
N LEU A 513 -7.62 7.59 31.55
CA LEU A 513 -8.85 8.37 31.40
C LEU A 513 -9.94 7.46 30.83
N THR A 514 -11.10 7.42 31.51
CA THR A 514 -12.27 6.68 31.05
C THR A 514 -12.58 7.08 29.62
N TYR A 515 -12.74 6.08 28.76
CA TYR A 515 -12.92 6.34 27.34
C TYR A 515 -14.29 6.97 27.12
N THR A 516 -14.28 8.28 26.96
CA THR A 516 -15.45 9.09 26.67
C THR A 516 -15.26 9.71 25.29
N GLY A 517 -16.31 10.26 24.70
CA GLY A 517 -16.16 11.07 23.49
C GLY A 517 -15.07 12.14 23.67
N ALA A 518 -14.95 12.71 24.87
CA ALA A 518 -13.92 13.70 25.18
C ALA A 518 -12.47 13.16 25.07
N THR A 519 -12.18 11.92 25.50
CA THR A 519 -10.83 11.34 25.33
C THR A 519 -10.51 11.03 23.88
N PHE A 520 -11.52 10.63 23.09
CA PHE A 520 -11.36 10.48 21.64
C PHE A 520 -10.99 11.82 20.99
N PHE A 521 -11.75 12.89 21.26
CA PHE A 521 -11.44 14.22 20.73
C PHE A 521 -10.06 14.71 21.19
N LYS A 522 -9.65 14.45 22.44
CA LYS A 522 -8.30 14.78 22.91
C LYS A 522 -7.22 14.09 22.07
N LEU A 523 -7.33 12.78 21.84
CA LEU A 523 -6.38 12.05 21.00
C LEU A 523 -6.40 12.57 19.56
N TRP A 524 -7.60 12.73 18.99
CA TRP A 524 -7.76 13.20 17.62
C TRP A 524 -7.15 14.57 17.40
N PHE A 525 -7.45 15.55 18.25
CA PHE A 525 -6.86 16.90 18.12
C PHE A 525 -5.35 16.90 18.39
N THR A 526 -4.85 16.01 19.26
CA THR A 526 -3.40 15.88 19.50
C THR A 526 -2.68 15.40 18.24
N PHE A 527 -3.15 14.31 17.64
CA PHE A 527 -2.58 13.81 16.38
C PHE A 527 -2.84 14.74 15.19
N ALA A 528 -3.95 15.50 15.19
CA ALA A 528 -4.22 16.51 14.17
C ALA A 528 -3.21 17.67 14.25
N ALA A 529 -2.91 18.12 15.47
CA ALA A 529 -1.92 19.15 15.71
C ALA A 529 -0.49 18.67 15.35
N GLU A 530 -0.14 17.43 15.67
CA GLU A 530 1.10 16.79 15.23
C GLU A 530 1.22 16.75 13.70
N ALA A 531 0.21 16.19 13.03
CA ALA A 531 0.19 16.07 11.57
C ALA A 531 0.22 17.44 10.87
N LEU A 532 -0.43 18.45 11.44
CA LEU A 532 -0.40 19.81 10.92
C LEU A 532 0.97 20.46 11.09
N ALA A 533 1.58 20.38 12.28
CA ALA A 533 2.91 20.93 12.54
C ALA A 533 3.95 20.31 11.60
N LEU A 534 3.94 18.98 11.48
CA LEU A 534 4.82 18.24 10.59
C LEU A 534 4.55 18.56 9.11
N GLY A 535 3.28 18.64 8.70
CA GLY A 535 2.88 19.01 7.35
C GLY A 535 3.33 20.42 6.96
N LEU A 536 3.25 21.39 7.88
CA LEU A 536 3.73 22.75 7.68
C LEU A 536 5.26 22.79 7.54
N TRP A 537 5.99 22.06 8.37
CA TRP A 537 7.45 21.91 8.28
C TRP A 537 7.88 21.34 6.92
N LEU A 538 7.33 20.19 6.56
CA LEU A 538 7.65 19.54 5.30
C LEU A 538 7.28 20.43 4.13
N PHE A 539 6.11 21.06 4.16
CA PHE A 539 5.69 21.92 3.05
C PHE A 539 6.59 23.14 2.88
N ASN A 540 7.09 23.75 3.96
CA ASN A 540 8.09 24.80 3.88
C ASN A 540 9.35 24.36 3.11
N TRP A 541 9.88 23.16 3.39
CA TRP A 541 10.99 22.60 2.63
C TRP A 541 10.63 22.38 1.16
N PHE A 542 9.42 21.90 0.90
CA PHE A 542 8.92 21.67 -0.45
C PHE A 542 8.78 22.94 -1.26
N LEU A 543 8.57 24.09 -0.63
CA LEU A 543 8.50 25.35 -1.34
C LEU A 543 9.86 25.83 -1.83
N PHE A 544 10.90 25.73 -1.00
CA PHE A 544 12.22 26.29 -1.33
C PHE A 544 13.11 25.37 -2.15
N LEU A 545 12.95 24.05 -2.02
CA LEU A 545 13.93 23.13 -2.57
C LEU A 545 13.49 22.57 -3.93
N PRO A 546 14.45 22.37 -4.85
CA PRO A 546 14.24 21.58 -6.05
C PRO A 546 13.85 20.14 -5.68
N PRO A 547 13.07 19.43 -6.52
CA PRO A 547 12.64 18.06 -6.25
C PRO A 547 13.77 17.09 -5.85
N HIS A 548 14.98 17.33 -6.35
CA HIS A 548 16.15 16.48 -6.16
C HIS A 548 16.76 16.62 -4.75
N PHE A 549 16.57 17.79 -4.11
CA PHE A 549 17.10 18.08 -2.77
C PHE A 549 16.03 18.03 -1.68
N LEU A 550 14.76 17.81 -2.03
CA LEU A 550 13.64 17.75 -1.07
C LEU A 550 13.91 16.76 0.06
N ALA A 551 14.49 15.62 -0.30
CA ALA A 551 14.57 14.52 0.61
C ALA A 551 15.66 14.72 1.69
N TRP A 552 16.62 15.63 1.51
CA TRP A 552 17.65 15.94 2.52
C TRP A 552 17.06 16.51 3.84
N PRO A 553 16.44 17.70 3.85
CA PRO A 553 15.88 18.23 5.09
C PRO A 553 14.59 17.53 5.50
N SER A 554 13.87 16.91 4.55
CA SER A 554 12.71 16.07 4.90
C SER A 554 13.15 14.89 5.75
N ILE A 555 14.23 14.18 5.39
CA ILE A 555 14.75 13.07 6.19
C ILE A 555 15.27 13.56 7.54
N ALA A 556 15.99 14.68 7.61
CA ALA A 556 16.46 15.22 8.88
C ALA A 556 15.29 15.56 9.84
N THR A 557 14.22 16.15 9.31
CA THR A 557 13.00 16.47 10.08
C THR A 557 12.32 15.17 10.54
N VAL A 558 12.01 14.28 9.59
CA VAL A 558 11.29 13.01 9.85
C VAL A 558 12.02 12.12 10.82
N ILE A 559 13.33 11.94 10.66
CA ILE A 559 14.11 11.07 11.55
C ILE A 559 14.13 11.67 12.96
N THR A 560 14.26 12.99 13.10
CA THR A 560 14.25 13.63 14.42
C THR A 560 12.89 13.46 15.10
N ASP A 561 11.79 13.62 14.38
CA ASP A 561 10.43 13.36 14.87
C ASP A 561 10.24 11.89 15.30
N VAL A 562 10.60 10.94 14.45
CA VAL A 562 10.44 9.50 14.75
C VAL A 562 11.31 9.08 15.95
N ILE A 563 12.56 9.54 16.02
CA ILE A 563 13.43 9.24 17.18
C ILE A 563 12.83 9.83 18.45
N SER A 564 12.25 11.02 18.37
CA SER A 564 11.69 11.69 19.55
C SER A 564 10.51 10.94 20.17
N CYS A 565 9.72 10.20 19.38
CA CYS A 565 8.67 9.31 19.89
C CYS A 565 9.20 8.01 20.49
N MET A 566 10.31 7.50 19.96
CA MET A 566 10.85 6.17 20.31
C MET A 566 11.91 6.22 21.41
N GLY A 567 12.59 7.36 21.55
CA GLY A 567 13.66 7.60 22.50
C GLY A 567 13.22 8.48 23.65
N CYS A 568 13.73 8.17 24.83
CA CYS A 568 13.71 9.04 25.99
C CYS A 568 14.87 10.06 25.82
N PRO A 569 14.60 11.35 25.54
CA PRO A 569 15.66 12.33 25.29
C PRO A 569 16.60 12.52 26.49
N GLU A 570 16.14 12.19 27.70
CA GLU A 570 16.93 12.14 28.94
C GLU A 570 18.10 11.15 28.84
N LEU A 571 17.92 10.05 28.11
CA LEU A 571 18.93 9.01 27.88
C LEU A 571 19.84 9.32 26.68
N ALA A 572 19.55 10.38 25.92
CA ALA A 572 20.35 10.78 24.78
C ALA A 572 21.41 11.83 25.18
N PRO A 573 22.51 11.95 24.43
CA PRO A 573 23.44 13.06 24.60
C PRO A 573 22.74 14.43 24.52
N LYS A 574 23.21 15.43 25.28
CA LYS A 574 22.60 16.77 25.38
C LYS A 574 22.29 17.45 24.03
N PHE A 575 23.05 17.13 22.98
CA PHE A 575 22.77 17.61 21.62
C PHE A 575 21.35 17.26 21.15
N TYR A 576 20.82 16.10 21.54
CA TYR A 576 19.49 15.62 21.18
C TYR A 576 18.36 16.19 22.05
N SER A 577 18.66 17.15 22.94
CA SER A 577 17.63 17.91 23.65
C SER A 577 16.69 18.70 22.72
N ILE A 578 17.09 18.90 21.45
CA ILE A 578 16.19 19.43 20.42
C ILE A 578 14.93 18.58 20.21
N MET A 579 14.97 17.29 20.57
CA MET A 579 13.81 16.39 20.51
C MET A 579 12.67 16.82 21.43
N TYR A 580 12.92 17.60 22.49
CA TYR A 580 11.82 18.15 23.30
C TYR A 580 10.96 19.16 22.53
N ALA A 581 11.51 19.78 21.50
CA ALA A 581 10.82 20.76 20.68
C ALA A 581 10.08 20.15 19.49
N THR A 582 10.24 18.85 19.20
CA THR A 582 9.59 18.24 18.04
C THR A 582 8.09 18.00 18.30
N PRO A 583 7.26 18.08 17.26
CA PRO A 583 5.82 17.91 17.40
C PRO A 583 5.49 16.48 17.80
N ALA A 584 6.23 15.51 17.28
CA ALA A 584 6.05 14.09 17.57
C ALA A 584 6.28 13.76 19.06
N TYR A 585 7.34 14.29 19.69
CA TYR A 585 7.59 14.11 21.13
C TYR A 585 6.43 14.62 21.98
N ASN A 586 6.01 15.85 21.72
CA ASN A 586 4.96 16.52 22.49
C ASN A 586 3.61 15.80 22.33
N ALA A 587 3.25 15.42 21.10
CA ALA A 587 2.04 14.67 20.82
C ALA A 587 2.06 13.25 21.40
N GLY A 588 3.19 12.55 21.27
CA GLY A 588 3.40 11.22 21.83
C GLY A 588 3.24 11.19 23.34
N HIS A 589 3.79 12.17 24.06
CA HIS A 589 3.63 12.28 25.52
C HIS A 589 2.20 12.61 25.95
N ILE A 590 1.50 13.50 25.23
CA ILE A 590 0.07 13.76 25.49
C ILE A 590 -0.76 12.49 25.24
N ALA A 591 -0.48 11.76 24.15
CA ALA A 591 -1.17 10.52 23.84
C ALA A 591 -0.93 9.46 24.94
N MET A 592 0.32 9.33 25.41
CA MET A 592 0.66 8.46 26.53
C MET A 592 -0.08 8.86 27.81
N TYR A 593 -0.17 10.15 28.14
CA TYR A 593 -0.97 10.60 29.28
C TYR A 593 -2.43 10.18 29.16
N VAL A 594 -3.04 10.30 27.97
CA VAL A 594 -4.44 9.90 27.77
C VAL A 594 -4.62 8.40 27.96
N ILE A 595 -3.63 7.59 27.58
CA ILE A 595 -3.69 6.13 27.64
C ILE A 595 -3.30 5.58 29.02
N SER A 596 -2.27 6.10 29.66
CA SER A 596 -1.69 5.57 30.92
C SER A 596 -2.06 6.39 32.16
N GLY A 597 -2.51 7.65 31.99
CA GLY A 597 -2.72 8.59 33.08
C GLY A 597 -1.44 9.14 33.72
N ALA A 598 -0.27 8.85 33.15
CA ALA A 598 1.04 9.28 33.66
C ALA A 598 1.42 10.68 33.16
N TYR A 599 2.00 11.53 34.02
CA TYR A 599 2.65 12.81 33.68
C TYR A 599 1.71 13.98 33.26
N PRO A 600 1.21 14.81 34.21
CA PRO A 600 0.15 15.80 33.94
C PRO A 600 0.59 17.08 33.19
N GLU A 601 1.73 17.11 32.50
CA GLU A 601 2.25 18.31 31.80
C GLU A 601 1.57 18.63 30.46
N ASN A 602 0.39 18.07 30.17
CA ASN A 602 -0.28 18.23 28.87
C ASN A 602 -0.48 19.67 28.44
N GLY A 603 -0.73 20.59 29.39
CA GLY A 603 -0.90 22.01 29.08
C GLY A 603 0.38 22.63 28.50
N LYS A 604 1.54 22.26 29.05
CA LYS A 604 2.85 22.71 28.56
C LYS A 604 3.16 22.09 27.19
N LEU A 605 2.98 20.78 27.05
CA LEU A 605 3.22 20.06 25.80
C LEU A 605 2.31 20.56 24.67
N ALA A 606 1.02 20.78 24.95
CA ALA A 606 0.07 21.33 23.99
C ALA A 606 0.42 22.79 23.63
N GLY A 607 0.88 23.58 24.59
CA GLY A 607 1.37 24.94 24.35
C GLY A 607 2.55 24.98 23.39
N ILE A 608 3.52 24.06 23.56
CA ILE A 608 4.68 23.93 22.66
C ILE A 608 4.21 23.54 21.25
N LEU A 609 3.31 22.56 21.13
CA LEU A 609 2.76 22.12 19.85
C LEU A 609 2.02 23.24 19.10
N VAL A 610 1.22 24.04 19.81
CA VAL A 610 0.53 25.21 19.24
C VAL A 610 1.53 26.29 18.83
N ALA A 611 2.53 26.57 19.66
CA ALA A 611 3.58 27.53 19.32
C ALA A 611 4.33 27.12 18.05
N GLU A 612 4.58 25.83 17.87
CA GLU A 612 5.22 25.30 16.67
C GLU A 612 4.34 25.43 15.43
N ILE A 613 3.04 25.14 15.52
CA ILE A 613 2.09 25.35 14.41
C ILE A 613 2.06 26.83 14.00
N VAL A 614 2.05 27.74 14.98
CA VAL A 614 2.08 29.19 14.70
C VAL A 614 3.41 29.59 14.04
N ALA A 615 4.54 29.13 14.57
CA ALA A 615 5.86 29.44 14.02
C ALA A 615 6.04 28.92 12.58
N THR A 616 5.65 27.67 12.33
CA THR A 616 5.73 27.05 11.00
C THR A 616 4.69 27.61 10.03
N GLY A 617 3.52 28.02 10.53
CA GLY A 617 2.51 28.75 9.77
C GLY A 617 2.94 30.16 9.35
N LEU A 618 3.70 30.87 10.19
CA LEU A 618 4.33 32.14 9.82
C LEU A 618 5.47 31.92 8.82
N ALA A 619 6.30 30.90 9.02
CA ALA A 619 7.34 30.51 8.08
C ALA A 619 6.73 30.18 6.71
N LEU A 620 5.59 29.49 6.67
CA LEU A 620 4.85 29.23 5.44
C LEU A 620 4.46 30.52 4.72
N GLY A 621 3.92 31.51 5.43
CA GLY A 621 3.62 32.81 4.83
C GLY A 621 4.85 33.44 4.16
N GLY A 622 6.00 33.43 4.85
CA GLY A 622 7.26 33.90 4.31
C GLY A 622 7.73 33.11 3.07
N SER A 623 7.61 31.79 3.11
CA SER A 623 7.99 30.88 2.02
C SER A 623 7.18 31.09 0.76
N ILE A 624 5.86 31.24 0.90
CA ILE A 624 4.96 31.53 -0.22
C ILE A 624 5.30 32.88 -0.84
N TRP A 625 5.50 33.90 0.01
CA TRP A 625 5.80 35.24 -0.44
C TRP A 625 7.10 35.28 -1.25
N LEU A 626 8.16 34.66 -0.72
CA LEU A 626 9.44 34.59 -1.40
C LEU A 626 9.33 33.84 -2.74
N ARG A 627 8.56 32.74 -2.78
CA ARG A 627 8.38 31.97 -4.00
C ARG A 627 7.58 32.73 -5.07
N GLN A 628 6.51 33.41 -4.68
CA GLN A 628 5.78 34.30 -5.60
C GLN A 628 6.68 35.41 -6.12
N PHE A 629 7.52 36.00 -5.26
CA PHE A 629 8.50 37.01 -5.68
C PHE A 629 9.45 36.48 -6.76
N PHE A 630 9.98 35.25 -6.61
CA PHE A 630 10.84 34.64 -7.62
C PHE A 630 10.10 34.38 -8.94
N VAL A 631 8.88 33.86 -8.89
CA VAL A 631 8.05 33.63 -10.08
C VAL A 631 7.77 34.93 -10.83
N LEU A 632 7.41 36.01 -10.12
CA LEU A 632 7.14 37.32 -10.71
C LEU A 632 8.39 37.99 -11.31
N ARG A 633 9.58 37.65 -10.80
CA ARG A 633 10.86 38.10 -11.36
C ARG A 633 11.34 37.27 -12.55
N GLY A 634 10.56 36.26 -12.97
CA GLY A 634 10.97 35.32 -14.02
C GLY A 634 12.06 34.34 -13.57
N ILE A 635 12.38 34.31 -12.27
CA ILE A 635 13.30 33.35 -11.64
C ILE A 635 12.45 32.14 -11.22
N SER A 636 11.76 31.51 -12.19
CA SER A 636 10.90 30.36 -11.87
C SER A 636 11.66 29.05 -12.08
N ASP A 637 11.33 28.04 -11.29
CA ASP A 637 11.85 26.65 -11.24
C ASP A 637 11.75 25.85 -12.56
N THR A 638 12.02 26.44 -13.73
CA THR A 638 12.41 25.64 -14.88
C THR A 638 13.81 25.12 -14.60
N HIS A 639 13.96 23.80 -14.47
CA HIS A 639 15.25 23.09 -14.47
C HIS A 639 16.31 23.84 -15.27
N GLY A 640 17.18 24.59 -14.57
CA GLY A 640 17.93 25.62 -15.28
C GLY A 640 18.91 26.43 -14.46
N PHE A 641 19.45 25.90 -13.35
CA PHE A 641 20.77 26.34 -12.91
C PHE A 641 21.89 25.69 -13.75
N TYR A 642 21.56 24.72 -14.61
CA TYR A 642 22.45 24.14 -15.62
C TYR A 642 21.87 24.34 -17.02
N ARG A 643 22.51 25.25 -17.78
CA ARG A 643 22.46 25.42 -19.25
C ARG A 643 21.27 24.77 -20.00
N GLY A 644 20.26 25.58 -20.28
CA GLY A 644 19.74 25.72 -21.66
C GLY A 644 18.68 24.75 -22.18
N TYR A 645 17.98 23.97 -21.34
CA TYR A 645 16.83 23.18 -21.84
C TYR A 645 15.59 23.34 -20.96
N THR A 646 14.66 24.16 -21.45
CA THR A 646 13.31 24.34 -20.92
C THR A 646 12.42 23.16 -21.36
N TYR A 647 12.23 22.17 -20.49
CA TYR A 647 11.29 21.06 -20.75
C TYR A 647 9.81 21.45 -20.67
N PHE A 648 9.51 22.68 -20.25
CA PHE A 648 8.18 23.28 -20.39
C PHE A 648 8.34 24.67 -20.99
N HIS A 649 8.05 24.81 -22.28
CA HIS A 649 7.71 26.10 -22.87
C HIS A 649 6.36 26.53 -22.29
N SER A 650 6.36 27.04 -21.06
CA SER A 650 5.30 27.93 -20.64
C SER A 650 5.48 29.20 -21.46
N THR A 651 4.65 29.35 -22.49
CA THR A 651 4.42 30.61 -23.19
C THR A 651 3.75 31.56 -22.20
N VAL A 652 4.46 32.02 -21.17
CA VAL A 652 4.01 33.20 -20.44
C VAL A 652 4.28 34.36 -21.39
N PRO A 653 3.25 34.99 -22.00
CA PRO A 653 3.48 36.25 -22.66
C PRO A 653 3.97 37.20 -21.57
N TYR A 654 5.16 37.75 -21.76
CA TYR A 654 5.62 38.88 -21.00
C TYR A 654 4.49 39.93 -21.06
N TYR A 655 3.79 40.16 -19.95
CA TYR A 655 2.73 41.17 -19.82
C TYR A 655 3.26 42.61 -19.96
N LYS A 656 4.46 42.80 -20.52
CA LYS A 656 5.15 44.08 -20.60
C LYS A 656 5.32 44.66 -22.00
N ASP A 657 4.99 43.94 -23.07
CA ASP A 657 5.23 44.43 -24.44
C ASP A 657 3.96 44.57 -25.29
N LYS A 658 2.82 44.98 -24.71
CA LYS A 658 1.66 45.40 -25.53
C LYS A 658 1.75 46.84 -26.06
N ASP A 659 2.74 47.63 -25.63
CA ASP A 659 2.88 49.02 -26.07
C ASP A 659 4.15 49.31 -26.88
N ALA A 660 4.94 48.28 -27.24
CA ALA A 660 6.23 48.45 -27.90
C ALA A 660 6.34 47.73 -29.25
N ALA A 661 5.45 48.08 -30.20
CA ALA A 661 5.75 47.94 -31.62
C ALA A 661 5.06 49.05 -32.42
N PRO A 662 5.79 50.03 -32.99
CA PRO A 662 5.22 50.93 -33.96
C PRO A 662 4.87 50.16 -35.23
N ALA A 663 3.66 50.39 -35.75
CA ALA A 663 3.18 49.83 -37.01
C ALA A 663 4.18 50.14 -38.13
N HIS A 664 4.84 49.09 -38.64
CA HIS A 664 5.55 49.18 -39.91
C HIS A 664 4.51 49.18 -41.02
N ASP A 665 4.29 50.36 -41.59
CA ASP A 665 3.52 50.63 -42.79
C ASP A 665 4.11 49.85 -43.98
N VAL A 666 3.41 48.80 -44.39
CA VAL A 666 3.70 48.04 -45.62
C VAL A 666 2.76 48.53 -46.70
N SER A 667 3.15 49.61 -47.36
CA SER A 667 2.56 49.98 -48.65
C SER A 667 3.60 50.66 -49.53
N HIS A 668 4.18 49.92 -50.48
CA HIS A 668 4.70 50.41 -51.77
C HIS A 668 5.42 49.28 -52.53
N VAL A 669 4.72 48.55 -53.40
CA VAL A 669 5.20 48.16 -54.75
C VAL A 669 3.99 47.65 -55.55
N ILE A 670 3.34 48.51 -56.34
CA ILE A 670 2.82 48.15 -57.69
C ILE A 670 2.94 49.40 -58.56
N LYS A 671 3.73 49.30 -59.64
CA LYS A 671 3.83 50.30 -60.71
C LYS A 671 2.99 49.86 -61.91
N SER A 672 2.40 50.87 -62.54
CA SER A 672 1.97 51.02 -63.94
C SER A 672 0.72 50.30 -64.44
N GLY A 673 -0.28 51.10 -64.84
CA GLY A 673 -1.46 50.69 -65.59
C GLY A 673 -2.42 51.86 -65.86
N ARG A 674 -2.01 52.74 -66.78
CA ARG A 674 -2.68 53.91 -67.40
C ARG A 674 -4.19 53.70 -67.74
N LEU A 675 -5.04 54.70 -67.43
CA LEU A 675 -5.94 55.45 -68.35
C LEU A 675 -7.10 56.17 -67.60
N ASP A 676 -7.04 57.51 -67.65
CA ASP A 676 -8.07 58.51 -67.95
C ASP A 676 -9.53 58.32 -67.48
N ASN A 677 -10.03 59.23 -66.62
CA ASN A 677 -10.99 60.27 -67.04
C ASN A 677 -11.48 61.19 -65.89
N GLU A 678 -11.35 62.49 -66.16
CA GLU A 678 -12.26 63.63 -65.92
C GLU A 678 -13.08 63.80 -64.61
N SER A 679 -12.70 64.87 -63.89
CA SER A 679 -13.53 66.00 -63.44
C SER A 679 -14.67 65.78 -62.43
N THR A 680 -14.59 66.43 -61.26
CA THR A 680 -15.26 67.73 -61.00
C THR A 680 -15.03 68.21 -59.55
N LEU A 681 -15.00 69.54 -59.41
CA LEU A 681 -14.79 70.34 -58.21
C LEU A 681 -15.90 70.21 -57.15
N SER A 682 -15.53 70.38 -55.86
CA SER A 682 -16.19 71.32 -54.92
C SER A 682 -15.42 71.44 -53.58
N PRO A 683 -15.24 72.65 -53.03
CA PRO A 683 -14.67 72.87 -51.69
C PRO A 683 -15.73 73.35 -50.67
N GLY A 684 -15.72 72.80 -49.45
CA GLY A 684 -16.45 73.35 -48.30
C GLY A 684 -16.25 72.48 -47.05
N ARG A 685 -15.47 72.86 -46.02
CA ARG A 685 -15.66 73.87 -44.95
C ARG A 685 -16.37 73.32 -43.68
N ARG A 686 -15.54 73.09 -42.64
CA ARG A 686 -15.68 73.32 -41.17
C ARG A 686 -16.71 72.56 -40.28
N HIS A 687 -16.18 72.23 -39.09
CA HIS A 687 -16.79 71.98 -37.74
C HIS A 687 -17.69 70.75 -37.59
N GLY A 688 -17.65 69.93 -36.53
CA GLY A 688 -17.00 69.96 -35.22
C GLY A 688 -17.09 68.55 -34.59
N PRO A 689 -16.75 68.37 -33.29
CA PRO A 689 -16.54 67.05 -32.69
C PRO A 689 -17.86 66.42 -32.23
N SER A 690 -18.10 65.17 -32.61
CA SER A 690 -19.19 64.35 -32.09
C SER A 690 -18.59 63.09 -31.51
N SER A 691 -18.73 62.97 -30.20
CA SER A 691 -18.61 61.75 -29.43
C SER A 691 -19.64 60.72 -29.92
N ASP A 692 -19.19 59.56 -30.37
CA ASP A 692 -20.00 58.35 -30.35
C ASP A 692 -19.09 57.17 -30.01
N ILE A 693 -19.38 56.56 -28.87
CA ILE A 693 -18.82 55.30 -28.40
C ILE A 693 -19.61 54.23 -29.14
N ASP A 694 -18.96 53.61 -30.13
CA ASP A 694 -19.51 52.46 -30.84
C ASP A 694 -19.13 51.18 -30.08
N ILE A 695 -20.12 50.59 -29.41
CA ILE A 695 -20.06 49.23 -28.87
C ILE A 695 -20.67 48.34 -29.95
N THR A 696 -19.82 47.63 -30.67
CA THR A 696 -20.22 46.53 -31.55
C THR A 696 -19.53 45.24 -31.11
N ASP A 697 -20.37 44.36 -30.54
CA ASP A 697 -20.53 42.92 -30.83
C ASP A 697 -19.27 42.09 -31.17
N CYS A 698 -18.96 41.13 -30.29
CA CYS A 698 -19.38 39.71 -30.41
C CYS A 698 -18.56 38.97 -31.47
N ASP A 699 -17.46 38.36 -31.05
CA ASP A 699 -16.95 37.16 -31.70
C ASP A 699 -16.99 35.99 -30.72
N SER A 700 -17.86 35.06 -31.10
CA SER A 700 -18.10 33.76 -30.52
C SER A 700 -17.01 32.79 -30.94
N ASP A 701 -16.11 32.40 -30.04
CA ASP A 701 -15.31 31.20 -30.22
C ASP A 701 -15.80 30.08 -29.29
N ASN A 702 -16.60 29.22 -29.91
CA ASN A 702 -16.99 27.91 -29.43
C ASN A 702 -15.75 27.03 -29.24
N VAL A 703 -15.37 26.75 -27.98
CA VAL A 703 -14.58 25.56 -27.66
C VAL A 703 -15.53 24.51 -27.11
N SER A 704 -15.97 23.62 -28.00
CA SER A 704 -16.73 22.42 -27.65
C SER A 704 -15.84 21.48 -26.83
N LEU A 705 -16.11 21.37 -25.54
CA LEU A 705 -15.63 20.27 -24.70
C LEU A 705 -16.46 19.01 -25.01
N ARG A 706 -15.95 18.14 -25.89
CA ARG A 706 -16.40 16.74 -25.96
C ARG A 706 -15.31 15.83 -25.38
N ALA A 707 -15.63 15.35 -24.19
CA ALA A 707 -15.33 14.05 -23.57
C ALA A 707 -14.17 13.18 -24.10
N GLY A 708 -13.36 12.68 -23.16
CA GLY A 708 -12.71 11.38 -23.31
C GLY A 708 -11.50 11.12 -22.39
N ASN A 709 -11.71 10.29 -21.37
CA ASN A 709 -10.73 9.50 -20.61
C ASN A 709 -9.83 10.17 -19.54
N LEU A 710 -10.41 10.31 -18.34
CA LEU A 710 -9.69 10.05 -17.09
C LEU A 710 -10.29 8.77 -16.49
N GLY A 711 -9.54 7.68 -16.58
CA GLY A 711 -9.81 6.43 -15.87
C GLY A 711 -9.10 6.45 -14.51
N VAL A 712 -9.87 6.03 -13.52
CA VAL A 712 -9.50 5.70 -12.12
C VAL A 712 -8.46 4.59 -12.09
#